data_AF-A0A970YLH1-F1
#
_entry.id   AF-A0A970YLH1-F1
#
_cell.length_a   1.000
_cell.length_b   1.000
_cell.length_c   1.000
_cell.angle_alpha   90.00
_cell.angle_beta   90.00
_cell.angle_gamma   90.00
#
_symmetry.space_group_name_H-M   'P 1'
#
loop_
_entity.id
_entity.type
_entity.pdbx_description
1 polymer ?
#
loop_
_entity_poly.entity_id
_entity_poly.type
_entity_poly.pdbx_seq_one_letter_code
_entity_poly.pdbx_strand_id
1 'polypeptide(L)'
;MKDILSLGLDEMRGLLLSKEEAAFRADQIFNWVYKKRTLDFSEMTNLPKALRGELPGLLYFPAMRAVEKQFSKDGTEKYLWKLKDGNQIESVVLRHPGHVTFCISSQVGCALNCSFCATGAGGFSRNLSTGEIVSQVIHMERAIHGPVDNIVFMGMGEPFLNENSVYKAINILHDPRGRNLGFRHFTISTAGIPEGIKRLADSEIDIRLSVSLHSAKDELRSSLMPVNRIHSLDSLREALVYYQQKTGNRITFEYALISGVNDTAGDVEQLIKYLRGIKSFINIIPVNPVNPNFERPTDQKVVDFEERLKAVGFESAVRHEKGTDIDAACGQLRQRRRGKGLERRKGVVVRFGSRNMEVVDNETGGRLLCTMPGRFRMQGIRPIVGDRVEYSLSGNGQGRIESILTRETELLRPRISNIEQILLVLSLREPAVQNVITDRFLVLAEYAKLPVVVVINKIDLLADDEIKEFSEIYGEYYNIHQVSSKKEININQLRDILKGKISVMAGMSGVGKSSLLNTLNPGLKLRVSEISRGLERGRHTTSYVELLQFDFGGLIADTPGFANLELPEIEPDSLKRYFPEIDQESGMCAFSDCVHIDEPGCYVKELIKAGNIHESRYESYLSMYNELKEREREKGGKKYG
;
A
#
# COMPACT_ATOMS: atom_id res chain seq x y z
N MET A 1 5.96 -7.91 36.42
CA MET A 1 4.71 -8.69 36.33
C MET A 1 4.59 -9.30 34.94
N LYS A 2 4.07 -10.53 34.83
CA LYS A 2 3.81 -11.21 33.54
C LYS A 2 2.31 -11.29 33.28
N ASP A 3 1.94 -11.30 32.00
CA ASP A 3 0.56 -11.52 31.56
C ASP A 3 0.21 -13.00 31.72
N ILE A 4 -0.75 -13.31 32.60
CA ILE A 4 -1.16 -14.70 32.89
C ILE A 4 -1.75 -15.42 31.66
N LEU A 5 -2.41 -14.70 30.77
CA LEU A 5 -3.05 -15.26 29.57
C LEU A 5 -2.06 -15.42 28.40
N SER A 6 -0.83 -14.93 28.55
CA SER A 6 0.28 -15.16 27.63
C SER A 6 1.18 -16.33 28.04
N LEU A 7 0.90 -17.00 29.17
CA LEU A 7 1.69 -18.10 29.70
C LEU A 7 1.00 -19.45 29.45
N GLY A 8 1.73 -20.38 28.82
CA GLY A 8 1.40 -21.80 28.88
C GLY A 8 1.62 -22.36 30.28
N LEU A 9 1.08 -23.55 30.55
CA LEU A 9 1.16 -24.15 31.89
C LEU A 9 2.61 -24.35 32.33
N ASP A 10 3.49 -24.82 31.46
CA ASP A 10 4.88 -25.10 31.82
C ASP A 10 5.69 -23.82 32.06
N GLU A 11 5.38 -22.73 31.35
CA GLU A 11 5.94 -21.40 31.65
C GLU A 11 5.45 -20.87 33.01
N MET A 12 4.20 -21.15 33.36
CA MET A 12 3.62 -20.81 34.65
C MET A 12 4.23 -21.62 35.80
N ARG A 13 4.47 -22.92 35.58
CA ARG A 13 5.20 -23.78 36.52
C ARG A 13 6.61 -23.24 36.77
N GLY A 14 7.35 -22.91 35.71
CA GLY A 14 8.68 -22.31 35.83
C GLY A 14 8.68 -20.99 36.61
N LEU A 15 7.66 -20.15 36.40
CA LEU A 15 7.50 -18.90 37.14
C LEU A 15 7.29 -19.15 38.65
N LEU A 16 6.39 -20.06 39.03
CA LEU A 16 6.12 -20.35 40.44
C LEU A 16 7.31 -21.01 41.14
N LEU A 17 8.00 -21.95 40.46
CA LEU A 17 9.23 -22.55 40.99
C LEU A 17 10.31 -21.51 41.28
N SER A 18 10.46 -20.48 40.41
CA SER A 18 11.39 -19.37 40.65
C SER A 18 11.02 -18.47 41.83
N LYS A 19 9.84 -18.68 42.43
CA LYS A 19 9.32 -18.01 43.62
C LYS A 19 9.17 -18.96 44.79
N GLU A 20 9.83 -20.13 44.73
CA GLU A 20 9.81 -21.15 45.78
C GLU A 20 8.40 -21.73 46.05
N GLU A 21 7.47 -21.51 45.11
CA GLU A 21 6.13 -22.07 45.16
C GLU A 21 6.06 -23.42 44.47
N ALA A 22 5.24 -24.32 45.01
CA ALA A 22 5.13 -25.69 44.48
C ALA A 22 4.54 -25.70 43.05
N ALA A 23 5.16 -26.45 42.14
CA ALA A 23 4.78 -26.47 40.71
C ALA A 23 3.30 -26.77 40.46
N PHE A 24 2.68 -27.64 41.25
CA PHE A 24 1.25 -28.00 41.10
C PHE A 24 0.29 -26.82 41.33
N ARG A 25 0.76 -25.73 41.96
CA ARG A 25 -0.03 -24.49 42.10
C ARG A 25 -0.31 -23.85 40.73
N ALA A 26 0.56 -24.05 39.75
CA ALA A 26 0.33 -23.60 38.39
C ALA A 26 -0.88 -24.31 37.79
N ASP A 27 -1.02 -25.62 37.99
CA ASP A 27 -2.18 -26.39 37.54
C ASP A 27 -3.49 -25.87 38.18
N GLN A 28 -3.44 -25.49 39.46
CA GLN A 28 -4.60 -24.90 40.14
C GLN A 28 -4.98 -23.55 39.51
N ILE A 29 -4.02 -22.65 39.32
CA ILE A 29 -4.23 -21.35 38.67
C ILE A 29 -4.77 -21.53 37.25
N PHE A 30 -4.16 -22.42 36.46
CA PHE A 30 -4.55 -22.70 35.07
C PHE A 30 -5.98 -23.23 34.98
N ASN A 31 -6.39 -24.12 35.90
CA ASN A 31 -7.77 -24.60 35.99
C ASN A 31 -8.76 -23.46 36.33
N TRP A 32 -8.41 -22.54 37.25
CA TRP A 32 -9.24 -21.37 37.55
C TRP A 32 -9.42 -20.46 36.33
N VAL A 33 -8.32 -20.17 35.64
CA VAL A 33 -8.36 -19.31 34.46
C VAL A 33 -9.16 -19.94 33.33
N TYR A 34 -8.90 -21.20 32.96
CA TYR A 34 -9.44 -21.77 31.72
C TYR A 34 -10.71 -22.62 31.90
N LYS A 35 -10.89 -23.31 33.03
CA LYS A 35 -12.10 -24.11 33.29
C LYS A 35 -13.16 -23.33 34.03
N LYS A 36 -12.75 -22.51 35.02
CA LYS A 36 -13.67 -21.64 35.77
C LYS A 36 -13.84 -20.26 35.14
N ARG A 37 -13.01 -19.90 34.15
CA ARG A 37 -13.07 -18.62 33.44
C ARG A 37 -12.85 -17.43 34.38
N THR A 38 -12.10 -17.60 35.47
CA THR A 38 -11.87 -16.58 36.51
C THR A 38 -10.83 -15.55 36.06
N LEU A 39 -11.11 -14.28 36.34
CA LEU A 39 -10.24 -13.13 36.07
C LEU A 39 -9.85 -12.36 37.36
N ASP A 40 -10.02 -13.00 38.52
CA ASP A 40 -9.68 -12.45 39.83
C ASP A 40 -8.93 -13.51 40.66
N PHE A 41 -7.72 -13.17 41.11
CA PHE A 41 -6.92 -14.04 41.96
C PHE A 41 -7.59 -14.32 43.32
N SER A 42 -8.43 -13.41 43.80
CA SER A 42 -9.10 -13.54 45.10
C SER A 42 -10.08 -14.73 45.13
N GLU A 43 -10.68 -15.06 43.98
CA GLU A 43 -11.64 -16.17 43.81
C GLU A 43 -10.97 -17.56 43.85
N MET A 44 -9.65 -17.64 43.76
CA MET A 44 -8.91 -18.91 43.68
C MET A 44 -8.80 -19.61 45.04
N THR A 45 -9.92 -20.05 45.61
CA THR A 45 -10.04 -20.49 47.03
C THR A 45 -9.21 -21.71 47.41
N ASN A 46 -8.76 -22.51 46.44
CA ASN A 46 -7.86 -23.65 46.68
C ASN A 46 -6.36 -23.27 46.73
N LEU A 47 -6.05 -21.97 46.58
CA LEU A 47 -4.72 -21.40 46.79
C LEU A 47 -4.60 -20.81 48.22
N PRO A 48 -3.43 -20.96 48.87
CA PRO A 48 -3.16 -20.31 50.16
C PRO A 48 -3.41 -18.80 50.10
N LYS A 49 -3.88 -18.23 51.22
CA LYS A 49 -4.16 -16.79 51.32
C LYS A 49 -2.90 -15.94 51.06
N ALA A 50 -1.73 -16.41 51.52
CA ALA A 50 -0.44 -15.78 51.26
C ALA A 50 -0.15 -15.69 49.75
N LEU A 51 -0.15 -16.84 49.06
CA LEU A 51 0.05 -16.89 47.61
C LEU A 51 -0.96 -16.01 46.84
N ARG A 52 -2.26 -16.06 47.19
CA ARG A 52 -3.27 -15.17 46.55
C ARG A 52 -2.93 -13.68 46.70
N GLY A 53 -2.32 -13.28 47.83
CA GLY A 53 -1.87 -11.91 48.06
C GLY A 53 -0.64 -11.51 47.25
N GLU A 54 0.22 -12.48 46.90
CA GLU A 54 1.44 -12.25 46.12
C GLU A 54 1.21 -12.25 44.61
N LEU A 55 0.22 -13.03 44.12
CA LEU A 55 -0.08 -13.15 42.69
C LEU A 55 -0.25 -11.80 41.97
N PRO A 56 -0.96 -10.79 42.50
CA PRO A 56 -1.06 -9.47 41.85
C PRO A 56 0.29 -8.75 41.65
N GLY A 57 1.33 -9.06 42.43
CA GLY A 57 2.68 -8.53 42.24
C GLY A 57 3.51 -9.29 41.20
N LEU A 58 3.07 -10.49 40.81
CA LEU A 58 3.76 -11.38 39.87
C LEU A 58 3.07 -11.45 38.51
N LEU A 59 1.74 -11.49 38.52
CA LEU A 59 0.87 -11.77 37.39
C LEU A 59 -0.22 -10.70 37.28
N TYR A 60 -0.68 -10.47 36.06
CA TYR A 60 -1.85 -9.64 35.80
C TYR A 60 -2.69 -10.23 34.67
N PHE A 61 -3.99 -9.94 34.69
CA PHE A 61 -4.89 -10.18 33.57
C PHE A 61 -4.83 -8.99 32.59
N PRO A 62 -4.70 -9.23 31.27
CA PRO A 62 -4.78 -8.17 30.27
C PRO A 62 -6.04 -7.32 30.44
N ALA A 63 -5.89 -6.00 30.38
CA ALA A 63 -7.04 -5.10 30.46
C ALA A 63 -7.84 -5.18 29.16
N MET A 64 -9.04 -5.75 29.24
CA MET A 64 -10.01 -5.83 28.17
C MET A 64 -11.41 -5.54 28.73
N ARG A 65 -12.07 -4.50 28.21
CA ARG A 65 -13.41 -4.11 28.64
C ARG A 65 -14.35 -3.98 27.45
N ALA A 66 -15.53 -4.60 27.53
CA ALA A 66 -16.60 -4.33 26.58
C ALA A 66 -17.04 -2.88 26.73
N VAL A 67 -16.84 -2.08 25.69
CA VAL A 67 -17.35 -0.70 25.63
C VAL A 67 -18.66 -0.61 24.86
N GLU A 68 -18.94 -1.60 24.03
CA GLU A 68 -20.22 -1.75 23.33
C GLU A 68 -20.51 -3.24 23.11
N LYS A 69 -21.80 -3.60 23.17
CA LYS A 69 -22.31 -4.93 22.85
C LYS A 69 -23.56 -4.77 21.98
N GLN A 70 -23.61 -5.49 20.88
CA GLN A 70 -24.72 -5.50 19.93
C GLN A 70 -25.25 -6.92 19.75
N PHE A 71 -26.55 -7.05 19.57
CA PHE A 71 -27.25 -8.33 19.43
C PHE A 71 -28.07 -8.33 18.14
N SER A 72 -27.84 -9.32 17.30
CA SER A 72 -28.62 -9.57 16.09
C SER A 72 -29.88 -10.36 16.41
N LYS A 73 -30.89 -10.23 15.55
CA LYS A 73 -32.10 -11.08 15.59
C LYS A 73 -31.79 -12.58 15.42
N ASP A 74 -30.68 -12.93 14.77
CA ASP A 74 -30.27 -14.33 14.55
C ASP A 74 -29.50 -14.95 15.73
N GLY A 75 -29.33 -14.20 16.83
CA GLY A 75 -28.60 -14.62 18.02
C GLY A 75 -27.09 -14.34 17.98
N THR A 76 -26.58 -13.71 16.91
CA THR A 76 -25.20 -13.23 16.82
C THR A 76 -24.96 -12.08 17.81
N GLU A 77 -23.84 -12.13 18.53
CA GLU A 77 -23.43 -11.09 19.46
C GLU A 77 -22.10 -10.47 19.00
N LYS A 78 -22.07 -9.15 18.78
CA LYS A 78 -20.83 -8.42 18.48
C LYS A 78 -20.38 -7.62 19.70
N TYR A 79 -19.08 -7.65 19.96
CA TYR A 79 -18.44 -6.94 21.05
C TYR A 79 -17.40 -5.96 20.53
N LEU A 80 -17.43 -4.73 21.03
CA LEU A 80 -16.34 -3.76 20.89
C LEU A 80 -15.55 -3.73 22.20
N TRP A 81 -14.30 -4.17 22.14
CA TRP A 81 -13.40 -4.23 23.28
C TRP A 81 -12.46 -3.04 23.29
N LYS A 82 -12.31 -2.38 24.44
CA LYS A 82 -11.23 -1.41 24.68
C LYS A 82 -10.06 -2.10 25.38
N LEU A 83 -8.87 -1.93 24.82
CA LEU A 83 -7.61 -2.47 25.31
C LEU A 83 -6.90 -1.46 26.24
N LYS A 84 -5.84 -1.91 26.93
CA LYS A 84 -5.05 -1.11 27.87
C LYS A 84 -4.53 0.20 27.29
N ASP A 85 -4.10 0.17 26.03
CA ASP A 85 -3.53 1.31 25.30
C ASP A 85 -4.61 2.22 24.69
N GLY A 86 -5.89 1.97 24.99
CA GLY A 86 -7.01 2.75 24.49
C GLY A 86 -7.48 2.36 23.08
N ASN A 87 -6.77 1.48 22.38
CA ASN A 87 -7.22 0.94 21.11
C ASN A 87 -8.46 0.06 21.28
N GLN A 88 -9.17 -0.17 20.17
CA GLN A 88 -10.36 -1.00 20.15
C GLN A 88 -10.24 -2.15 19.15
N ILE A 89 -10.82 -3.29 19.49
CA ILE A 89 -10.98 -4.44 18.59
C ILE A 89 -12.40 -4.98 18.67
N GLU A 90 -12.81 -5.72 17.66
CA GLU A 90 -14.11 -6.38 17.63
C GLU A 90 -13.96 -7.90 17.68
N SER A 91 -14.94 -8.56 18.30
CA SER A 91 -15.10 -10.01 18.27
C SER A 91 -16.58 -10.34 18.12
N VAL A 92 -16.89 -11.48 17.50
CA VAL A 92 -18.26 -11.89 17.22
C VAL A 92 -18.50 -13.31 17.73
N VAL A 93 -19.61 -13.50 18.42
CA VAL A 93 -20.14 -14.82 18.76
C VAL A 93 -21.21 -15.18 17.74
N LEU A 94 -20.98 -16.27 17.01
CA LEU A 94 -21.91 -16.83 16.04
C LEU A 94 -22.55 -18.09 16.64
N ARG A 95 -23.88 -18.09 16.74
CA ARG A 95 -24.64 -19.24 17.26
C ARG A 95 -25.18 -20.07 16.11
N HIS A 96 -24.81 -21.35 16.03
CA HIS A 96 -25.30 -22.28 15.03
C HIS A 96 -26.13 -23.37 15.72
N PRO A 97 -27.00 -24.10 14.97
CA PRO A 97 -27.61 -25.30 15.49
C PRO A 97 -26.54 -26.29 15.98
N GLY A 98 -26.52 -26.55 17.28
CA GLY A 98 -25.62 -27.51 17.93
C GLY A 98 -24.20 -27.04 18.25
N HIS A 99 -23.78 -25.82 17.88
CA HIS A 99 -22.44 -25.32 18.22
C HIS A 99 -22.32 -23.78 18.22
N VAL A 100 -21.30 -23.26 18.91
CA VAL A 100 -20.95 -21.84 18.99
C VAL A 100 -19.57 -21.60 18.37
N THR A 101 -19.49 -20.59 17.51
CA THR A 101 -18.24 -20.18 16.85
C THR A 101 -17.86 -18.78 17.30
N PHE A 102 -16.63 -18.58 17.76
CA PHE A 102 -16.07 -17.28 18.05
C PHE A 102 -15.21 -16.80 16.88
N CYS A 103 -15.56 -15.64 16.34
CA CYS A 103 -14.75 -14.90 15.38
C CYS A 103 -13.92 -13.88 16.15
N ILE A 104 -12.59 -14.07 16.17
CA ILE A 104 -11.67 -13.25 16.97
C ILE A 104 -10.66 -12.50 16.10
N SER A 105 -10.19 -11.39 16.63
CA SER A 105 -9.18 -10.52 16.03
C SER A 105 -7.77 -10.98 16.37
N SER A 106 -6.83 -10.79 15.44
CA SER A 106 -5.40 -11.06 15.61
C SER A 106 -4.57 -9.76 15.67
N GLN A 107 -5.11 -8.64 15.20
CA GLN A 107 -4.45 -7.34 15.18
C GLN A 107 -5.43 -6.21 15.54
N VAL A 108 -4.89 -5.04 15.91
CA VAL A 108 -5.65 -3.80 15.99
C VAL A 108 -5.66 -3.17 14.60
N GLY A 109 -6.76 -3.38 13.88
CA GLY A 109 -6.88 -3.02 12.46
C GLY A 109 -6.22 -4.04 11.55
N CYS A 110 -6.06 -3.73 10.26
CA CYS A 110 -5.41 -4.63 9.30
C CYS A 110 -4.58 -3.86 8.27
N ALA A 111 -3.38 -4.36 7.97
CA ALA A 111 -2.41 -3.68 7.12
C ALA A 111 -2.61 -3.96 5.62
N LEU A 112 -3.49 -4.88 5.26
CA LEU A 112 -3.63 -5.39 3.88
C LEU A 112 -4.57 -4.58 3.00
N ASN A 113 -5.42 -3.73 3.58
CA ASN A 113 -6.28 -2.77 2.89
C ASN A 113 -7.12 -3.36 1.73
N CYS A 114 -7.74 -4.53 1.93
CA CYS A 114 -8.65 -5.12 0.95
C CYS A 114 -9.85 -4.18 0.71
N SER A 115 -10.19 -3.93 -0.55
CA SER A 115 -11.16 -2.87 -0.95
C SER A 115 -12.61 -3.16 -0.56
N PHE A 116 -12.93 -4.42 -0.26
CA PHE A 116 -14.23 -4.88 0.23
C PHE A 116 -14.28 -5.02 1.77
N CYS A 117 -13.19 -4.70 2.49
CA CYS A 117 -13.07 -4.92 3.93
C CYS A 117 -13.05 -3.60 4.72
N ALA A 118 -14.00 -3.44 5.64
CA ALA A 118 -14.10 -2.27 6.52
C ALA A 118 -12.91 -2.12 7.47
N THR A 119 -12.31 -3.25 7.90
CA THR A 119 -11.14 -3.26 8.77
C THR A 119 -9.90 -2.69 8.06
N GLY A 120 -9.71 -3.03 6.78
CA GLY A 120 -8.62 -2.49 5.96
C GLY A 120 -8.68 -0.96 5.88
N ALA A 121 -9.87 -0.42 5.64
CA ALA A 121 -10.11 1.02 5.62
C ALA A 121 -9.85 1.72 6.98
N GLY A 122 -9.95 0.98 8.09
CA GLY A 122 -9.63 1.47 9.44
C GLY A 122 -8.13 1.67 9.70
N GLY A 123 -7.27 1.12 8.83
CA GLY A 123 -5.82 1.12 8.96
C GLY A 123 -5.30 0.09 9.95
N PHE A 124 -3.97 0.01 10.10
CA PHE A 124 -3.28 -0.88 11.04
C PHE A 124 -2.59 -0.09 12.15
N SER A 125 -2.74 -0.53 13.40
CA SER A 125 -2.07 0.04 14.58
C SER A 125 -0.94 -0.85 15.09
N ARG A 126 -1.25 -2.07 15.53
CA ARG A 126 -0.28 -3.05 16.04
C ARG A 126 -0.85 -4.47 16.07
N ASN A 127 0.03 -5.44 16.27
CA ASN A 127 -0.34 -6.81 16.61
C ASN A 127 -0.94 -6.90 18.03
N LEU A 128 -1.86 -7.86 18.22
CA LEU A 128 -2.33 -8.23 19.55
C LEU A 128 -1.33 -9.16 20.23
N SER A 129 -1.17 -9.03 21.55
CA SER A 129 -0.43 -10.03 22.33
C SER A 129 -1.21 -11.35 22.41
N THR A 130 -0.52 -12.44 22.77
CA THR A 130 -1.15 -13.73 23.05
C THR A 130 -2.28 -13.59 24.07
N GLY A 131 -2.04 -12.89 25.19
CA GLY A 131 -3.05 -12.68 26.21
C GLY A 131 -4.22 -11.83 25.75
N GLU A 132 -4.04 -10.85 24.86
CA GLU A 132 -5.16 -10.12 24.25
C GLU A 132 -6.00 -10.99 23.32
N ILE A 133 -5.37 -11.94 22.59
CA ILE A 133 -6.09 -12.93 21.78
C ILE A 133 -6.90 -13.88 22.67
N VAL A 134 -6.26 -14.46 23.70
CA VAL A 134 -6.91 -15.38 24.66
C VAL A 134 -8.00 -14.67 25.47
N SER A 135 -7.81 -13.39 25.80
CA SER A 135 -8.81 -12.58 26.52
C SER A 135 -10.14 -12.54 25.78
N GLN A 136 -10.14 -12.40 24.45
CA GLN A 136 -11.38 -12.39 23.66
C GLN A 136 -12.22 -13.65 23.93
N VAL A 137 -11.56 -14.81 23.98
CA VAL A 137 -12.23 -16.10 24.24
C VAL A 137 -12.79 -16.14 25.66
N ILE A 138 -11.97 -15.87 26.68
CA ILE A 138 -12.42 -15.96 28.08
C ILE A 138 -13.56 -14.97 28.36
N HIS A 139 -13.45 -13.74 27.89
CA HIS A 139 -14.49 -12.73 28.07
C HIS A 139 -15.79 -13.11 27.36
N MET A 140 -15.72 -13.64 26.14
CA MET A 140 -16.93 -14.10 25.43
C MET A 140 -17.55 -15.34 26.08
N GLU A 141 -16.77 -16.34 26.51
CA GLU A 141 -17.30 -17.52 27.22
C GLU A 141 -17.97 -17.15 28.55
N ARG A 142 -17.44 -16.15 29.26
CA ARG A 142 -18.10 -15.58 30.45
C ARG A 142 -19.41 -14.90 30.08
N ALA A 143 -19.41 -14.09 29.02
CA ALA A 143 -20.56 -13.32 28.59
C ALA A 143 -21.73 -14.18 28.07
N ILE A 144 -21.43 -15.33 27.46
CA ILE A 144 -22.45 -16.28 26.99
C ILE A 144 -22.78 -17.39 28.01
N HIS A 145 -22.14 -17.36 29.18
CA HIS A 145 -22.26 -18.40 30.22
C HIS A 145 -22.01 -19.83 29.72
N GLY A 146 -21.17 -20.02 28.71
CA GLY A 146 -20.98 -21.31 28.03
C GLY A 146 -19.64 -21.41 27.32
N PRO A 147 -19.22 -22.64 26.94
CA PRO A 147 -17.99 -22.84 26.19
C PRO A 147 -18.15 -22.47 24.71
N VAL A 148 -17.04 -22.12 24.07
CA VAL A 148 -16.93 -22.08 22.61
C VAL A 148 -16.65 -23.48 22.02
N ASP A 149 -17.21 -23.77 20.84
CA ASP A 149 -16.93 -25.01 20.12
C ASP A 149 -15.94 -24.80 18.96
N ASN A 150 -15.93 -23.64 18.32
CA ASN A 150 -15.00 -23.33 17.23
C ASN A 150 -14.46 -21.91 17.34
N ILE A 151 -13.18 -21.71 16.99
CA ILE A 151 -12.53 -20.40 16.96
C ILE A 151 -12.03 -20.14 15.55
N VAL A 152 -12.46 -19.02 14.96
CA VAL A 152 -12.01 -18.59 13.63
C VAL A 152 -11.28 -17.26 13.74
N PHE A 153 -10.07 -17.21 13.18
CA PHE A 153 -9.29 -15.97 13.05
C PHE A 153 -9.73 -15.24 11.77
N MET A 154 -10.97 -14.76 11.79
CA MET A 154 -11.62 -14.00 10.71
C MET A 154 -12.10 -12.62 11.18
N GLY A 155 -11.65 -12.19 12.37
CA GLY A 155 -11.92 -10.85 12.90
C GLY A 155 -11.00 -9.80 12.27
N MET A 156 -10.49 -8.88 13.09
CA MET A 156 -9.57 -7.85 12.61
C MET A 156 -8.14 -8.38 12.51
N GLY A 157 -7.51 -8.22 11.34
CA GLY A 157 -6.08 -8.47 11.12
C GLY A 157 -5.77 -9.67 10.23
N GLU A 158 -4.52 -9.76 9.77
CA GLU A 158 -3.95 -10.91 9.06
C GLU A 158 -3.19 -11.81 10.06
N PRO A 159 -3.69 -13.04 10.36
CA PRO A 159 -3.09 -13.91 11.37
C PRO A 159 -1.63 -14.26 11.11
N PHE A 160 -1.21 -14.47 9.85
CA PHE A 160 0.19 -14.81 9.55
C PHE A 160 1.16 -13.63 9.71
N LEU A 161 0.65 -12.39 9.80
CA LEU A 161 1.47 -11.23 10.19
C LEU A 161 1.55 -11.05 11.71
N ASN A 162 0.87 -11.90 12.49
CA ASN A 162 0.97 -12.00 13.94
C ASN A 162 1.15 -13.46 14.42
N GLU A 163 1.88 -14.26 13.63
CA GLU A 163 1.96 -15.72 13.75
C GLU A 163 2.36 -16.18 15.16
N ASN A 164 3.43 -15.60 15.73
CA ASN A 164 3.93 -15.99 17.06
C ASN A 164 2.85 -15.89 18.15
N SER A 165 2.11 -14.78 18.18
CA SER A 165 1.07 -14.58 19.19
C SER A 165 -0.15 -15.46 18.94
N VAL A 166 -0.53 -15.65 17.67
CA VAL A 166 -1.63 -16.52 17.25
C VAL A 166 -1.35 -17.97 17.60
N TYR A 167 -0.21 -18.53 17.20
CA TYR A 167 0.14 -19.93 17.45
C TYR A 167 0.26 -20.21 18.94
N LYS A 168 0.88 -19.29 19.71
CA LYS A 168 0.94 -19.43 21.17
C LYS A 168 -0.46 -19.43 21.79
N ALA A 169 -1.38 -18.57 21.32
CA ALA A 169 -2.76 -18.54 21.81
C ALA A 169 -3.50 -19.85 21.50
N ILE A 170 -3.34 -20.39 20.29
CA ILE A 170 -3.91 -21.68 19.89
C ILE A 170 -3.39 -22.78 20.82
N ASN A 171 -2.07 -22.87 21.05
CA ASN A 171 -1.49 -23.90 21.92
C ASN A 171 -1.98 -23.79 23.37
N ILE A 172 -2.14 -22.57 23.91
CA ILE A 172 -2.70 -22.34 25.25
C ILE A 172 -4.15 -22.82 25.34
N LEU A 173 -4.97 -22.49 24.33
CA LEU A 173 -6.38 -22.88 24.30
C LEU A 173 -6.57 -24.38 23.97
N HIS A 174 -5.59 -24.98 23.29
CA HIS A 174 -5.55 -26.41 22.98
C HIS A 174 -5.15 -27.26 24.18
N ASP A 175 -4.33 -26.74 25.10
CA ASP A 175 -3.73 -27.52 26.18
C ASP A 175 -4.79 -28.35 26.95
N PRO A 176 -4.66 -29.68 27.00
CA PRO A 176 -5.64 -30.57 27.62
C PRO A 176 -5.77 -30.36 29.13
N ARG A 177 -4.76 -29.73 29.75
CA ARG A 177 -4.74 -29.39 31.17
C ARG A 177 -5.53 -28.10 31.46
N GLY A 178 -5.80 -27.29 30.43
CA GLY A 178 -6.55 -26.05 30.50
C GLY A 178 -7.91 -26.12 29.81
N ARG A 179 -8.05 -25.36 28.72
CA ARG A 179 -9.31 -25.20 27.98
C ARG A 179 -9.64 -26.43 27.11
N ASN A 180 -8.63 -27.20 26.71
CA ASN A 180 -8.77 -28.47 25.98
C ASN A 180 -9.63 -28.38 24.70
N LEU A 181 -9.38 -27.38 23.85
CA LEU A 181 -10.04 -27.27 22.55
C LEU A 181 -9.19 -27.98 21.47
N GLY A 182 -9.74 -28.98 20.78
CA GLY A 182 -8.97 -29.72 19.76
C GLY A 182 -8.53 -28.83 18.59
N PHE A 183 -7.36 -29.09 17.98
CA PHE A 183 -6.83 -28.24 16.90
C PHE A 183 -7.80 -28.07 15.70
N ARG A 184 -8.58 -29.10 15.37
CA ARG A 184 -9.57 -29.05 14.28
C ARG A 184 -10.73 -28.07 14.51
N HIS A 185 -10.87 -27.53 15.72
CA HIS A 185 -11.83 -26.48 16.06
C HIS A 185 -11.30 -25.07 15.82
N PHE A 186 -10.02 -24.93 15.44
CA PHE A 186 -9.44 -23.65 15.04
C PHE A 186 -9.36 -23.55 13.52
N THR A 187 -9.72 -22.38 13.00
CA THR A 187 -9.52 -22.02 11.60
C THR A 187 -8.70 -20.73 11.51
N ILE A 188 -7.56 -20.78 10.82
CA ILE A 188 -6.87 -19.55 10.39
C ILE A 188 -7.35 -19.20 8.99
N SER A 189 -7.82 -17.96 8.83
CA SER A 189 -8.10 -17.36 7.52
C SER A 189 -6.96 -16.42 7.15
N THR A 190 -6.39 -16.57 5.94
CA THR A 190 -5.32 -15.70 5.45
C THR A 190 -5.70 -15.04 4.13
N ALA A 191 -5.20 -13.83 3.91
CA ALA A 191 -5.21 -13.13 2.63
C ALA A 191 -4.20 -13.69 1.61
N GLY A 192 -3.51 -14.79 1.95
CA GLY A 192 -2.58 -15.50 1.07
C GLY A 192 -1.14 -15.07 1.28
N ILE A 193 -0.62 -15.21 2.49
CA ILE A 193 0.81 -15.03 2.81
C ILE A 193 1.53 -16.37 2.59
N PRO A 194 2.26 -16.59 1.46
CA PRO A 194 2.78 -17.90 1.09
C PRO A 194 3.72 -18.49 2.14
N GLU A 195 4.59 -17.66 2.70
CA GLU A 195 5.54 -18.06 3.74
C GLU A 195 4.85 -18.49 5.04
N GLY A 196 3.73 -17.84 5.40
CA GLY A 196 2.93 -18.24 6.56
C GLY A 196 2.24 -19.59 6.35
N ILE A 197 1.74 -19.84 5.13
CA ILE A 197 1.14 -21.12 4.74
C ILE A 197 2.17 -22.25 4.81
N LYS A 198 3.38 -22.03 4.27
CA LYS A 198 4.48 -23.00 4.31
C LYS A 198 4.90 -23.31 5.76
N ARG A 199 5.08 -22.28 6.61
CA ARG A 199 5.39 -22.48 8.03
C ARG A 199 4.29 -23.20 8.80
N LEU A 200 3.02 -22.93 8.50
CA LEU A 200 1.92 -23.70 9.08
C LEU A 200 2.00 -25.18 8.70
N ALA A 201 2.31 -25.47 7.42
CA ALA A 201 2.48 -26.83 6.93
C ALA A 201 3.62 -27.59 7.62
N ASP A 202 4.69 -26.89 7.97
CA ASP A 202 5.87 -27.44 8.65
C ASP A 202 5.71 -27.49 10.19
N SER A 203 4.60 -26.94 10.73
CA SER A 203 4.32 -26.93 12.16
C SER A 203 3.58 -28.16 12.63
N GLU A 204 3.60 -28.43 13.94
CA GLU A 204 2.80 -29.49 14.58
C GLU A 204 1.33 -29.09 14.82
N ILE A 205 0.92 -27.90 14.38
CA ILE A 205 -0.41 -27.32 14.63
C ILE A 205 -1.40 -27.78 13.53
N ASP A 206 -2.16 -28.84 13.80
CA ASP A 206 -3.12 -29.43 12.85
C ASP A 206 -4.49 -28.73 12.84
N ILE A 207 -4.51 -27.48 12.37
CA ILE A 207 -5.70 -26.62 12.29
C ILE A 207 -6.30 -26.58 10.88
N ARG A 208 -7.50 -26.03 10.74
CA ARG A 208 -8.12 -25.77 9.43
C ARG A 208 -7.54 -24.50 8.80
N LEU A 209 -7.18 -24.57 7.52
CA LEU A 209 -6.74 -23.41 6.73
C LEU A 209 -7.88 -22.92 5.83
N SER A 210 -8.19 -21.63 5.95
CA SER A 210 -9.03 -20.90 5.00
C SER A 210 -8.23 -19.80 4.29
N VAL A 211 -8.50 -19.58 3.01
CA VAL A 211 -7.78 -18.64 2.16
C VAL A 211 -8.77 -17.68 1.48
N SER A 212 -8.61 -16.40 1.76
CA SER A 212 -9.31 -15.31 1.09
C SER A 212 -8.75 -15.14 -0.33
N LEU A 213 -9.38 -15.82 -1.29
CA LEU A 213 -8.95 -15.82 -2.68
C LEU A 213 -9.61 -14.69 -3.48
N HIS A 214 -10.94 -14.70 -3.52
CA HIS A 214 -11.85 -13.71 -4.12
C HIS A 214 -11.69 -13.42 -5.63
N SER A 215 -10.58 -13.78 -6.25
CA SER A 215 -10.41 -13.80 -7.70
C SER A 215 -9.25 -14.72 -8.06
N ALA A 216 -9.39 -15.43 -9.18
CA ALA A 216 -8.33 -16.25 -9.78
C ALA A 216 -7.67 -15.55 -10.99
N LYS A 217 -7.77 -14.22 -11.07
CA LYS A 217 -7.11 -13.37 -12.06
C LYS A 217 -6.23 -12.35 -11.33
N ASP A 218 -4.91 -12.32 -11.59
CA ASP A 218 -3.97 -11.50 -10.81
C ASP A 218 -4.31 -10.01 -10.80
N GLU A 219 -4.71 -9.44 -11.93
CA GLU A 219 -5.06 -8.01 -12.04
C GLU A 219 -6.26 -7.66 -11.15
N LEU A 220 -7.34 -8.43 -11.28
CA LEU A 220 -8.55 -8.26 -10.48
C LEU A 220 -8.29 -8.57 -9.00
N ARG A 221 -7.50 -9.60 -8.69
CA ARG A 221 -7.12 -9.89 -7.30
C ARG A 221 -6.29 -8.75 -6.72
N SER A 222 -5.41 -8.13 -7.49
CA SER A 222 -4.58 -6.99 -7.06
C SER A 222 -5.35 -5.69 -6.85
N SER A 223 -6.52 -5.54 -7.49
CA SER A 223 -7.44 -4.42 -7.25
C SER A 223 -8.31 -4.65 -6.01
N LEU A 224 -8.73 -5.89 -5.76
CA LEU A 224 -9.51 -6.28 -4.59
C LEU A 224 -8.66 -6.43 -3.32
N MET A 225 -7.47 -7.02 -3.45
CA MET A 225 -6.56 -7.43 -2.39
C MET A 225 -5.12 -7.01 -2.75
N PRO A 226 -4.66 -5.81 -2.35
CA PRO A 226 -3.35 -5.29 -2.73
C PRO A 226 -2.15 -6.19 -2.38
N VAL A 227 -2.30 -7.08 -1.39
CA VAL A 227 -1.30 -8.11 -1.05
C VAL A 227 -0.89 -8.96 -2.25
N ASN A 228 -1.77 -9.13 -3.26
CA ASN A 228 -1.47 -9.89 -4.46
C ASN A 228 -0.32 -9.31 -5.30
N ARG A 229 -0.06 -8.01 -5.19
CA ARG A 229 1.07 -7.35 -5.88
C ARG A 229 2.43 -7.79 -5.33
N ILE A 230 2.44 -8.27 -4.09
CA ILE A 230 3.63 -8.81 -3.42
C ILE A 230 3.64 -10.34 -3.55
N HIS A 231 2.47 -10.97 -3.40
CA HIS A 231 2.28 -12.41 -3.45
C HIS A 231 1.30 -12.76 -4.57
N SER A 232 1.82 -12.99 -5.77
CA SER A 232 1.01 -13.36 -6.94
C SER A 232 0.24 -14.66 -6.72
N LEU A 233 -0.77 -14.91 -7.55
CA LEU A 233 -1.55 -16.15 -7.53
C LEU A 233 -0.67 -17.40 -7.70
N ASP A 234 0.39 -17.32 -8.50
CA ASP A 234 1.35 -18.43 -8.69
C ASP A 234 2.12 -18.74 -7.41
N SER A 235 2.66 -17.72 -6.75
CA SER A 235 3.38 -17.88 -5.48
C SER A 235 2.47 -18.43 -4.37
N LEU A 236 1.20 -17.99 -4.38
CA LEU A 236 0.19 -18.51 -3.47
C LEU A 236 -0.12 -19.97 -3.79
N ARG A 237 -0.32 -20.32 -5.06
CA ARG A 237 -0.63 -21.69 -5.48
C ARG A 237 0.47 -22.67 -5.10
N GLU A 238 1.73 -22.29 -5.27
CA GLU A 238 2.88 -23.09 -4.84
C GLU A 238 2.81 -23.43 -3.34
N ALA A 239 2.55 -22.43 -2.49
CA ALA A 239 2.42 -22.63 -1.05
C ALA A 239 1.21 -23.50 -0.68
N LEU A 240 0.09 -23.36 -1.37
CA LEU A 240 -1.12 -24.16 -1.14
C LEU A 240 -0.91 -25.63 -1.50
N VAL A 241 -0.25 -25.89 -2.63
CA VAL A 241 0.13 -27.25 -3.05
C VAL A 241 1.09 -27.85 -2.03
N TYR A 242 2.11 -27.11 -1.60
CA TYR A 242 3.04 -27.55 -0.56
C TYR A 242 2.31 -27.89 0.75
N TYR A 243 1.44 -27.01 1.23
CA TYR A 243 0.65 -27.23 2.44
C TYR A 243 -0.16 -28.51 2.36
N GLN A 244 -0.86 -28.74 1.24
CA GLN A 244 -1.68 -29.93 1.07
C GLN A 244 -0.86 -31.22 0.91
N GLN A 245 0.30 -31.16 0.26
CA GLN A 245 1.22 -32.29 0.17
C GLN A 245 1.76 -32.71 1.54
N LYS A 246 2.07 -31.75 2.40
CA LYS A 246 2.58 -31.99 3.76
C LYS A 246 1.52 -32.47 4.72
N THR A 247 0.35 -31.84 4.71
CA THR A 247 -0.68 -32.05 5.74
C THR A 247 -1.79 -33.02 5.31
N GLY A 248 -1.97 -33.22 4.00
CA GLY A 248 -3.13 -33.92 3.44
C GLY A 248 -4.47 -33.19 3.62
N ASN A 249 -4.47 -32.04 4.29
CA ASN A 249 -5.67 -31.32 4.68
C ASN A 249 -6.34 -30.64 3.48
N ARG A 250 -7.68 -30.66 3.47
CA ARG A 250 -8.49 -29.87 2.54
C ARG A 250 -8.38 -28.38 2.90
N ILE A 251 -8.29 -27.52 1.89
CA ILE A 251 -8.22 -26.08 2.05
C ILE A 251 -9.59 -25.46 1.76
N THR A 252 -10.04 -24.55 2.61
CA THR A 252 -11.23 -23.73 2.33
C THR A 252 -10.82 -22.48 1.58
N PHE A 253 -11.54 -22.12 0.52
CA PHE A 253 -11.36 -20.89 -0.22
C PHE A 253 -12.57 -19.98 -0.02
N GLU A 254 -12.36 -18.82 0.58
CA GLU A 254 -13.39 -17.80 0.70
C GLU A 254 -13.48 -17.00 -0.61
N TYR A 255 -14.67 -16.94 -1.19
CA TYR A 255 -14.93 -16.21 -2.43
C TYR A 255 -16.02 -15.17 -2.21
N ALA A 256 -15.61 -13.91 -2.00
CA ALA A 256 -16.50 -12.78 -1.86
C ALA A 256 -17.06 -12.43 -3.24
N LEU A 257 -18.28 -12.86 -3.53
CA LEU A 257 -18.93 -12.72 -4.83
C LEU A 257 -19.59 -11.34 -4.93
N ILE A 258 -19.18 -10.57 -5.93
CA ILE A 258 -19.54 -9.16 -6.14
C ILE A 258 -20.11 -9.01 -7.55
N SER A 259 -21.28 -8.39 -7.64
CA SER A 259 -22.01 -8.23 -8.90
C SER A 259 -21.19 -7.46 -9.94
N GLY A 260 -21.01 -8.05 -11.12
CA GLY A 260 -20.32 -7.42 -12.26
C GLY A 260 -18.80 -7.29 -12.11
N VAL A 261 -18.22 -7.82 -11.02
CA VAL A 261 -16.78 -7.69 -10.73
C VAL A 261 -16.06 -9.04 -10.84
N ASN A 262 -16.59 -10.06 -10.18
CA ASN A 262 -15.98 -11.40 -10.13
C ASN A 262 -17.03 -12.53 -10.15
N ASP A 263 -18.18 -12.28 -10.77
CA ASP A 263 -19.35 -13.16 -10.79
C ASP A 263 -19.69 -13.67 -12.21
N THR A 264 -18.76 -13.58 -13.16
CA THR A 264 -18.98 -14.00 -14.54
C THR A 264 -18.65 -15.48 -14.76
N ALA A 265 -19.16 -16.07 -15.84
CA ALA A 265 -18.81 -17.43 -16.24
C ALA A 265 -17.29 -17.62 -16.42
N GLY A 266 -16.61 -16.62 -17.00
CA GLY A 266 -15.16 -16.63 -17.15
C GLY A 266 -14.40 -16.55 -15.82
N ASP A 267 -14.97 -15.96 -14.77
CA ASP A 267 -14.38 -15.98 -13.43
C ASP A 267 -14.45 -17.37 -12.81
N VAL A 268 -15.58 -18.08 -13.00
CA VAL A 268 -15.75 -19.46 -12.56
C VAL A 268 -14.74 -20.38 -13.27
N GLU A 269 -14.60 -20.25 -14.59
CA GLU A 269 -13.65 -21.06 -15.38
C GLU A 269 -12.19 -20.87 -14.92
N GLN A 270 -11.79 -19.63 -14.65
CA GLN A 270 -10.46 -19.34 -14.13
C GLN A 270 -10.27 -19.90 -12.72
N LEU A 271 -11.29 -19.82 -11.87
CA LEU A 271 -11.26 -20.43 -10.54
C LEU A 271 -11.11 -21.95 -10.61
N ILE A 272 -11.86 -22.61 -11.51
CA ILE A 272 -11.77 -24.06 -11.76
C ILE A 272 -10.34 -24.44 -12.20
N LYS A 273 -9.77 -23.67 -13.14
CA LYS A 273 -8.41 -23.88 -13.62
C LYS A 273 -7.39 -23.70 -12.49
N TYR A 274 -7.53 -22.62 -11.70
CA TYR A 274 -6.64 -22.29 -10.60
C TYR A 274 -6.69 -23.29 -9.45
N LEU A 275 -7.83 -23.93 -9.19
CA LEU A 275 -7.98 -24.89 -8.08
C LEU A 275 -7.75 -26.34 -8.50
N ARG A 276 -7.58 -26.62 -9.80
CA ARG A 276 -7.34 -27.97 -10.30
C ARG A 276 -6.15 -28.62 -9.58
N GLY A 277 -6.36 -29.84 -9.08
CA GLY A 277 -5.35 -30.61 -8.34
C GLY A 277 -5.20 -30.23 -6.87
N ILE A 278 -5.99 -29.28 -6.35
CA ILE A 278 -6.04 -28.93 -4.93
C ILE A 278 -7.38 -29.40 -4.36
N LYS A 279 -7.37 -30.23 -3.32
CA LYS A 279 -8.58 -30.57 -2.56
C LYS A 279 -9.10 -29.31 -1.90
N SER A 280 -10.25 -28.84 -2.39
CA SER A 280 -10.76 -27.51 -2.12
C SER A 280 -12.22 -27.59 -1.67
N PHE A 281 -12.58 -26.74 -0.71
CA PHE A 281 -13.97 -26.39 -0.42
C PHE A 281 -14.16 -24.91 -0.70
N ILE A 282 -15.13 -24.55 -1.52
CA ILE A 282 -15.33 -23.15 -1.95
C ILE A 282 -16.50 -22.57 -1.15
N ASN A 283 -16.20 -21.62 -0.27
CA ASN A 283 -17.19 -20.89 0.51
C ASN A 283 -17.56 -19.60 -0.22
N ILE A 284 -18.72 -19.58 -0.86
CA ILE A 284 -19.20 -18.44 -1.65
C ILE A 284 -19.89 -17.46 -0.70
N ILE A 285 -19.44 -16.22 -0.66
CA ILE A 285 -19.96 -15.16 0.21
C ILE A 285 -20.56 -14.06 -0.67
N PRO A 286 -21.88 -14.02 -0.86
CA PRO A 286 -22.53 -12.90 -1.54
C PRO A 286 -22.29 -11.61 -0.74
N VAL A 287 -21.57 -10.64 -1.31
CA VAL A 287 -21.13 -9.47 -0.55
C VAL A 287 -22.27 -8.47 -0.37
N ASN A 288 -22.60 -8.13 0.88
CA ASN A 288 -23.32 -6.89 1.19
C ASN A 288 -22.34 -5.70 1.18
N PRO A 289 -22.59 -4.66 0.37
CA PRO A 289 -21.60 -3.62 0.17
C PRO A 289 -21.38 -2.73 1.39
N VAL A 290 -20.15 -2.77 1.91
CA VAL A 290 -19.58 -1.71 2.77
C VAL A 290 -18.97 -0.60 1.93
N ASN A 291 -18.45 -0.96 0.75
CA ASN A 291 -17.95 -0.06 -0.26
C ASN A 291 -19.12 0.31 -1.20
N PRO A 292 -19.45 1.61 -1.38
CA PRO A 292 -20.56 2.02 -2.24
C PRO A 292 -20.34 1.66 -3.71
N ASN A 293 -19.13 1.33 -4.13
CA ASN A 293 -18.81 0.91 -5.50
C ASN A 293 -19.06 -0.58 -5.76
N PHE A 294 -19.48 -1.34 -4.75
CA PHE A 294 -19.79 -2.76 -4.90
C PHE A 294 -21.28 -3.00 -4.75
N GLU A 295 -21.76 -4.04 -5.44
CA GLU A 295 -23.15 -4.46 -5.39
C GLU A 295 -23.25 -5.94 -5.08
N ARG A 296 -24.30 -6.30 -4.35
CA ARG A 296 -24.60 -7.70 -4.05
C ARG A 296 -25.05 -8.39 -5.36
N PRO A 297 -24.51 -9.58 -5.69
CA PRO A 297 -25.02 -10.37 -6.81
C PRO A 297 -26.46 -10.79 -6.57
N THR A 298 -27.23 -10.96 -7.65
CA THR A 298 -28.59 -11.51 -7.57
C THR A 298 -28.55 -12.97 -7.12
N ASP A 299 -29.61 -13.45 -6.47
CA ASP A 299 -29.69 -14.83 -6.01
C ASP A 299 -29.48 -15.83 -7.16
N GLN A 300 -30.03 -15.53 -8.35
CA GLN A 300 -29.81 -16.36 -9.54
C GLN A 300 -28.34 -16.45 -9.92
N LYS A 301 -27.59 -15.34 -9.91
CA LYS A 301 -26.15 -15.37 -10.21
C LYS A 301 -25.37 -16.18 -9.19
N VAL A 302 -25.74 -16.09 -7.91
CA VAL A 302 -25.11 -16.87 -6.84
C VAL A 302 -25.34 -18.37 -7.09
N VAL A 303 -26.58 -18.76 -7.42
CA VAL A 303 -26.95 -20.15 -7.75
C VAL A 303 -26.18 -20.62 -8.99
N ASP A 304 -26.19 -19.85 -10.07
CA ASP A 304 -25.50 -20.20 -11.31
C ASP A 304 -23.98 -20.39 -11.10
N PHE A 305 -23.37 -19.54 -10.28
CA PHE A 305 -21.95 -19.62 -9.93
C PHE A 305 -21.66 -20.91 -9.14
N GLU A 306 -22.51 -21.23 -8.16
CA GLU A 306 -22.37 -22.46 -7.36
C GLU A 306 -22.59 -23.72 -8.19
N GLU A 307 -23.62 -23.76 -9.04
CA GLU A 307 -23.94 -24.89 -9.90
C GLU A 307 -22.82 -25.20 -10.89
N ARG A 308 -22.20 -24.17 -11.49
CA ARG A 308 -21.04 -24.35 -12.39
C ARG A 308 -19.84 -24.98 -11.69
N LEU A 309 -19.60 -24.64 -10.42
CA LEU A 309 -18.54 -25.27 -9.62
C LEU A 309 -18.87 -26.73 -9.30
N LYS A 310 -20.12 -27.01 -8.90
CA LYS A 310 -20.59 -28.37 -8.60
C LYS A 310 -20.57 -29.27 -9.83
N ALA A 311 -20.93 -28.75 -11.01
CA ALA A 311 -20.96 -29.47 -12.28
C ALA A 311 -19.61 -30.08 -12.68
N VAL A 312 -18.50 -29.48 -12.23
CA VAL A 312 -17.13 -29.98 -12.49
C VAL A 312 -16.51 -30.69 -11.28
N GLY A 313 -17.31 -30.96 -10.24
CA GLY A 313 -16.91 -31.77 -9.09
C GLY A 313 -16.25 -31.02 -7.92
N PHE A 314 -16.29 -29.68 -7.89
CA PHE A 314 -15.87 -28.95 -6.69
C PHE A 314 -16.94 -28.99 -5.61
N GLU A 315 -16.52 -29.16 -4.35
CA GLU A 315 -17.38 -28.91 -3.21
C GLU A 315 -17.52 -27.39 -3.00
N SER A 316 -18.75 -26.91 -2.97
CA SER A 316 -19.07 -25.51 -2.72
C SER A 316 -20.33 -25.37 -1.88
N ALA A 317 -20.40 -24.26 -1.14
CA ALA A 317 -21.60 -23.83 -0.45
C ALA A 317 -21.72 -22.31 -0.47
N VAL A 318 -22.96 -21.82 -0.59
CA VAL A 318 -23.28 -20.41 -0.35
C VAL A 318 -23.39 -20.16 1.16
N ARG A 319 -22.61 -19.20 1.65
CA ARG A 319 -22.63 -18.79 3.04
C ARG A 319 -23.88 -17.97 3.34
N HIS A 320 -24.76 -18.49 4.19
CA HIS A 320 -25.82 -17.69 4.78
C HIS A 320 -25.22 -16.67 5.75
N GLU A 321 -25.54 -15.40 5.53
CA GLU A 321 -25.04 -14.31 6.35
C GLU A 321 -25.64 -14.35 7.75
N LYS A 322 -24.83 -13.96 8.73
CA LYS A 322 -25.26 -13.80 10.13
C LYS A 322 -24.81 -12.45 10.66
N GLY A 323 -25.64 -11.81 11.48
CA GLY A 323 -25.35 -10.54 12.13
C GLY A 323 -25.22 -9.35 11.18
N THR A 324 -25.86 -9.38 10.01
CA THR A 324 -25.83 -8.26 9.03
C THR A 324 -26.51 -7.01 9.55
N ASP A 325 -27.59 -7.15 10.34
CA ASP A 325 -28.33 -6.06 10.99
C ASP A 325 -27.51 -5.27 12.02
N ILE A 326 -26.38 -5.82 12.48
CA ILE A 326 -25.47 -5.20 13.45
C ILE A 326 -24.05 -4.99 12.91
N ASP A 327 -23.86 -5.01 11.58
CA ASP A 327 -22.54 -4.90 10.94
C ASP A 327 -21.51 -5.91 11.53
N ALA A 328 -21.93 -7.16 11.77
CA ALA A 328 -21.10 -8.22 12.32
C ALA A 328 -20.74 -9.31 11.28
N ALA A 329 -21.24 -9.17 10.04
CA ALA A 329 -20.87 -10.09 8.97
C ALA A 329 -19.39 -9.91 8.56
N CYS A 330 -18.83 -10.92 7.88
CA CYS A 330 -17.44 -10.90 7.45
C CYS A 330 -17.11 -9.66 6.62
N GLY A 331 -16.01 -8.98 6.97
CA GLY A 331 -15.58 -7.76 6.31
C GLY A 331 -16.27 -6.48 6.79
N GLN A 332 -17.27 -6.54 7.68
CA GLN A 332 -18.01 -5.36 8.18
C GLN A 332 -17.46 -4.80 9.51
N LEU A 333 -16.52 -5.50 10.13
CA LEU A 333 -15.89 -5.06 11.39
C LEU A 333 -15.12 -3.75 11.20
N ARG A 334 -15.63 -2.68 11.82
CA ARG A 334 -15.10 -1.32 11.75
C ARG A 334 -15.22 -0.71 13.15
N GLN A 335 -14.15 -0.10 13.64
CA GLN A 335 -14.19 0.76 14.83
C GLN A 335 -15.16 1.94 14.58
N ARG A 336 -16.46 1.75 14.78
CA ARG A 336 -17.47 2.78 14.51
C ARG A 336 -17.46 3.91 15.53
N ARG A 337 -16.58 3.86 16.54
CA ARG A 337 -16.41 4.94 17.53
C ARG A 337 -14.96 5.15 17.94
N ARG A 338 -14.14 5.66 17.02
CA ARG A 338 -13.03 6.53 17.44
C ARG A 338 -13.66 7.85 17.90
N GLY A 339 -13.82 7.99 19.21
CA GLY A 339 -14.29 9.24 19.83
C GLY A 339 -13.42 10.41 19.35
N LYS A 340 -14.06 11.56 19.07
CA LYS A 340 -13.46 12.83 18.59
C LYS A 340 -12.13 12.59 17.86
N GLY A 341 -12.24 12.23 16.58
CA GLY A 341 -11.08 11.99 15.73
C GLY A 341 -10.05 13.10 15.93
N LEU A 342 -8.80 12.70 16.19
CA LEU A 342 -7.68 13.55 15.84
C LEU A 342 -7.89 13.90 14.37
N GLU A 343 -8.15 15.18 14.12
CA GLU A 343 -8.44 15.71 12.79
C GLU A 343 -7.36 15.21 11.84
N ARG A 344 -7.76 14.36 10.88
CA ARG A 344 -6.85 13.87 9.86
C ARG A 344 -6.68 14.98 8.85
N ARG A 345 -5.46 15.44 8.70
CA ARG A 345 -5.10 16.47 7.74
C ARG A 345 -4.34 15.84 6.59
N LYS A 346 -4.41 16.50 5.44
CA LYS A 346 -3.68 16.10 4.23
C LYS A 346 -2.49 17.01 4.04
N GLY A 347 -1.40 16.44 3.54
CA GLY A 347 -0.22 17.22 3.22
C GLY A 347 0.64 16.55 2.16
N VAL A 348 1.68 17.25 1.75
CA VAL A 348 2.69 16.78 0.80
C VAL A 348 4.02 16.67 1.52
N VAL A 349 4.70 15.53 1.37
CA VAL A 349 6.04 15.38 1.93
C VAL A 349 7.04 16.20 1.11
N VAL A 350 7.65 17.22 1.71
CA VAL A 350 8.58 18.12 1.02
C VAL A 350 10.04 17.78 1.25
N ARG A 351 10.37 17.06 2.33
CA ARG A 351 11.75 16.74 2.70
C ARG A 351 11.83 15.47 3.53
N PHE A 352 12.82 14.63 3.25
CA PHE A 352 13.13 13.44 4.06
C PHE A 352 14.37 13.64 4.93
N GLY A 353 14.24 13.32 6.21
CA GLY A 353 15.35 13.08 7.13
C GLY A 353 15.55 11.58 7.40
N SER A 354 16.49 11.25 8.28
CA SER A 354 16.83 9.87 8.63
C SER A 354 15.73 9.11 9.38
N ARG A 355 14.87 9.82 10.14
CA ARG A 355 13.77 9.24 10.93
C ARG A 355 12.44 10.02 10.86
N ASN A 356 12.48 11.25 10.36
CA ASN A 356 11.34 12.17 10.28
C ASN A 356 11.22 12.71 8.86
N MET A 357 10.06 13.26 8.51
CA MET A 357 9.80 13.93 7.25
C MET A 357 9.12 15.27 7.50
N GLU A 358 9.40 16.27 6.66
CA GLU A 358 8.64 17.52 6.69
C GLU A 358 7.47 17.42 5.73
N VAL A 359 6.30 17.78 6.22
CA VAL A 359 5.04 17.79 5.46
C VAL A 359 4.53 19.21 5.40
N VAL A 360 4.18 19.68 4.21
CA VAL A 360 3.38 20.91 4.03
C VAL A 360 1.91 20.52 4.07
N ASP A 361 1.18 21.11 5.00
CA ASP A 361 -0.26 20.90 5.14
C ASP A 361 -1.04 21.60 4.01
N ASN A 362 -2.02 20.90 3.43
CA ASN A 362 -2.75 21.39 2.26
C ASN A 362 -3.69 22.57 2.56
N GLU A 363 -4.18 22.70 3.79
CA GLU A 363 -5.14 23.74 4.17
C GLU A 363 -4.45 24.99 4.71
N THR A 364 -3.46 24.79 5.58
CA THR A 364 -2.76 25.89 6.26
C THR A 364 -1.51 26.35 5.51
N GLY A 365 -0.97 25.52 4.60
CA GLY A 365 0.35 25.74 4.00
C GLY A 365 1.51 25.62 4.98
N GLY A 366 1.26 25.27 6.25
CA GLY A 366 2.28 25.18 7.29
C GLY A 366 3.17 23.95 7.14
N ARG A 367 4.47 24.11 7.44
CA ARG A 367 5.42 22.99 7.52
C ARG A 367 5.36 22.33 8.89
N LEU A 368 5.25 21.01 8.90
CA LEU A 368 5.15 20.19 10.11
C LEU A 368 6.13 19.02 10.04
N LEU A 369 6.84 18.81 11.14
CA LEU A 369 7.69 17.65 11.30
C LEU A 369 6.81 16.43 11.62
N CYS A 370 6.83 15.45 10.72
CA CYS A 370 6.07 14.23 10.84
C CYS A 370 6.96 13.02 11.09
N THR A 371 6.51 12.13 11.96
CA THR A 371 7.15 10.83 12.21
C THR A 371 6.50 9.74 11.40
N MET A 372 7.30 8.78 10.95
CA MET A 372 6.82 7.60 10.26
C MET A 372 6.57 6.46 11.26
N PRO A 373 5.34 5.92 11.35
CA PRO A 373 5.11 4.71 12.14
C PRO A 373 5.90 3.52 11.57
N GLY A 374 6.36 2.61 12.44
CA GLY A 374 7.14 1.43 12.05
C GLY A 374 6.48 0.51 11.01
N ARG A 375 5.14 0.60 10.85
CA ARG A 375 4.36 -0.18 9.86
C ARG A 375 4.85 -0.03 8.42
N PHE A 376 5.27 1.17 8.01
CA PHE A 376 5.73 1.41 6.64
C PHE A 376 7.03 0.66 6.33
N ARG A 377 7.92 0.54 7.31
CA ARG A 377 9.17 -0.23 7.17
C ARG A 377 8.91 -1.73 7.02
N MET A 378 7.94 -2.27 7.74
CA MET A 378 7.56 -3.70 7.65
C MET A 378 6.88 -4.05 6.32
N GLN A 379 6.18 -3.10 5.70
CA GLN A 379 5.53 -3.26 4.39
C GLN A 379 6.48 -3.04 3.20
N GLY A 380 7.75 -2.69 3.44
CA GLY A 380 8.68 -2.31 2.38
C GLY A 380 8.35 -0.97 1.70
N ILE A 381 7.37 -0.22 2.20
CA ILE A 381 6.94 1.06 1.63
C ILE A 381 7.95 2.13 2.03
N ARG A 382 8.66 2.66 1.03
CA ARG A 382 9.59 3.79 1.21
C ARG A 382 8.91 5.07 0.74
N PRO A 383 8.55 5.97 1.66
CA PRO A 383 8.02 7.27 1.27
C PRO A 383 9.11 8.08 0.56
N ILE A 384 8.71 8.90 -0.41
CA ILE A 384 9.60 9.76 -1.20
C ILE A 384 9.04 11.18 -1.27
N VAL A 385 9.89 12.13 -1.62
CA VAL A 385 9.50 13.55 -1.74
C VAL A 385 8.39 13.67 -2.77
N GLY A 386 7.37 14.47 -2.46
CA GLY A 386 6.16 14.63 -3.24
C GLY A 386 5.03 13.65 -2.88
N ASP A 387 5.26 12.67 -1.99
CA ASP A 387 4.19 11.78 -1.53
C ASP A 387 3.07 12.59 -0.86
N ARG A 388 1.82 12.39 -1.31
CA ARG A 388 0.63 12.93 -0.66
C ARG A 388 0.30 12.04 0.53
N VAL A 389 0.12 12.61 1.72
CA VAL A 389 -0.04 11.87 2.98
C VAL A 389 -1.26 12.33 3.76
N GLU A 390 -1.88 11.40 4.49
CA GLU A 390 -2.76 11.75 5.61
C GLU A 390 -1.95 11.68 6.90
N TYR A 391 -2.11 12.65 7.80
CA TYR A 391 -1.42 12.67 9.07
C TYR A 391 -2.34 13.19 10.19
N SER A 392 -1.94 12.90 11.43
CA SER A 392 -2.62 13.40 12.63
C SER A 392 -1.63 14.18 13.51
N LEU A 393 -2.11 15.20 14.20
CA LEU A 393 -1.29 15.98 15.13
C LEU A 393 -1.22 15.28 16.48
N SER A 394 -0.01 15.01 16.96
CA SER A 394 0.22 14.54 18.32
C SER A 394 0.14 15.71 19.31
N GLY A 395 -0.13 15.43 20.59
CA GLY A 395 -0.28 16.48 21.63
C GLY A 395 0.95 17.36 21.86
N ASN A 396 2.10 17.02 21.27
CA ASN A 396 3.35 17.79 21.28
C ASN A 396 3.56 18.64 20.00
N GLY A 397 2.55 18.75 19.13
CA GLY A 397 2.63 19.52 17.87
C GLY A 397 3.34 18.82 16.72
N GLN A 398 3.84 17.58 16.90
CA GLN A 398 4.42 16.78 15.82
C GLN A 398 3.35 16.00 15.07
N GLY A 399 3.50 15.90 13.74
CA GLY A 399 2.64 15.06 12.93
C GLY A 399 3.01 13.58 13.02
N ARG A 400 2.02 12.71 12.86
CA ARG A 400 2.22 11.27 12.68
C ARG A 400 1.55 10.85 11.37
N ILE A 401 2.31 10.27 10.45
CA ILE A 401 1.79 9.83 9.16
C ILE A 401 0.85 8.66 9.35
N GLU A 402 -0.39 8.82 8.89
CA GLU A 402 -1.44 7.82 8.93
C GLU A 402 -1.48 6.94 7.68
N SER A 403 -1.33 7.54 6.51
CA SER A 403 -1.26 6.82 5.24
C SER A 403 -0.51 7.64 4.21
N ILE A 404 0.08 6.95 3.23
CA ILE A 404 0.59 7.55 2.00
C ILE A 404 -0.46 7.25 0.93
N LEU A 405 -0.93 8.29 0.24
CA LEU A 405 -1.89 8.16 -0.85
C LEU A 405 -1.18 7.59 -2.09
N THR A 406 -1.97 7.02 -3.00
CA THR A 406 -1.45 6.44 -4.25
C THR A 406 -0.70 7.51 -5.05
N ARG A 407 0.47 7.13 -5.58
CA ARG A 407 1.26 8.00 -6.46
C ARG A 407 0.61 8.04 -7.85
N GLU A 408 0.38 9.23 -8.36
CA GLU A 408 -0.12 9.43 -9.73
C GLU A 408 1.04 9.43 -10.73
N THR A 409 2.18 10.01 -10.35
CA THR A 409 3.40 10.10 -11.17
C THR A 409 4.63 9.85 -10.30
N GLU A 410 5.74 9.42 -10.91
CA GLU A 410 7.04 9.26 -10.23
C GLU A 410 8.20 9.50 -11.21
N LEU A 411 9.04 10.49 -10.93
CA LEU A 411 10.34 10.66 -11.59
C LEU A 411 11.36 9.80 -10.83
N LEU A 412 12.17 9.01 -11.55
CA LEU A 412 13.09 8.05 -10.92
C LEU A 412 14.43 8.66 -10.51
N ARG A 413 14.88 9.71 -11.21
CA ARG A 413 16.21 10.33 -11.03
C ARG A 413 16.12 11.84 -11.24
N PRO A 414 16.11 12.67 -10.17
CA PRO A 414 15.96 12.28 -8.77
C PRO A 414 14.57 11.71 -8.45
N ARG A 415 14.46 10.96 -7.36
CA ARG A 415 13.23 10.24 -7.02
C ARG A 415 12.17 11.14 -6.37
N ILE A 416 11.14 11.51 -7.12
CA ILE A 416 10.06 12.42 -6.69
C ILE A 416 8.71 11.90 -7.20
N SER A 417 7.66 11.90 -6.37
CA SER A 417 6.31 11.51 -6.78
C SER A 417 5.35 12.68 -6.94
N ASN A 418 4.22 12.42 -7.61
CA ASN A 418 3.09 13.34 -7.78
C ASN A 418 3.51 14.67 -8.41
N ILE A 419 4.48 14.63 -9.32
CA ILE A 419 4.83 15.75 -10.19
C ILE A 419 3.67 15.97 -11.16
N GLU A 420 3.27 17.22 -11.33
CA GLU A 420 2.16 17.61 -12.19
C GLU A 420 2.62 18.32 -13.46
N GLN A 421 3.85 18.87 -13.48
CA GLN A 421 4.43 19.50 -14.66
C GLN A 421 5.96 19.64 -14.56
N ILE A 422 6.61 19.70 -15.71
CA ILE A 422 8.03 20.06 -15.86
C ILE A 422 8.13 21.48 -16.40
N LEU A 423 8.91 22.32 -15.72
CA LEU A 423 9.24 23.68 -16.15
C LEU A 423 10.62 23.66 -16.82
N LEU A 424 10.66 23.61 -18.16
CA LEU A 424 11.89 23.59 -18.92
C LEU A 424 12.38 25.01 -19.19
N VAL A 425 13.38 25.46 -18.44
CA VAL A 425 13.93 26.82 -18.55
C VAL A 425 15.07 26.86 -19.55
N LEU A 426 14.94 27.71 -20.57
CA LEU A 426 15.88 27.88 -21.67
C LEU A 426 16.35 29.34 -21.76
N SER A 427 17.47 29.53 -22.45
CA SER A 427 18.00 30.84 -22.88
C SER A 427 18.43 30.66 -24.33
N LEU A 428 18.00 31.53 -25.24
CA LEU A 428 18.34 31.37 -26.66
C LEU A 428 19.74 31.90 -26.99
N ARG A 429 20.33 32.74 -26.12
CA ARG A 429 21.59 33.43 -26.40
C ARG A 429 22.74 33.02 -25.48
N GLU A 430 22.55 33.08 -24.17
CA GLU A 430 23.62 32.80 -23.21
C GLU A 430 23.14 32.02 -21.97
N PRO A 431 23.59 30.76 -21.79
CA PRO A 431 24.11 29.89 -22.85
C PRO A 431 23.00 29.58 -23.85
N ALA A 432 23.28 29.68 -25.15
CA ALA A 432 22.38 29.22 -26.19
C ALA A 432 22.19 27.71 -26.06
N VAL A 433 20.95 27.26 -25.90
CA VAL A 433 20.64 25.83 -25.74
C VAL A 433 20.63 25.16 -27.12
N GLN A 434 21.27 24.01 -27.22
CA GLN A 434 21.28 23.19 -28.44
C GLN A 434 19.96 22.42 -28.58
N ASN A 435 19.41 22.34 -29.80
CA ASN A 435 18.16 21.63 -30.09
C ASN A 435 18.16 20.20 -29.54
N VAL A 436 19.24 19.44 -29.77
CA VAL A 436 19.39 18.06 -29.26
C VAL A 436 19.21 17.95 -27.74
N ILE A 437 19.67 18.95 -26.98
CA ILE A 437 19.53 18.95 -25.51
C ILE A 437 18.08 19.24 -25.12
N THR A 438 17.47 20.26 -25.73
CA THR A 438 16.04 20.60 -25.53
C THR A 438 15.18 19.38 -25.83
N ASP A 439 15.42 18.74 -26.97
CA ASP A 439 14.64 17.60 -27.45
C ASP A 439 14.78 16.40 -26.51
N ARG A 440 15.95 16.18 -25.93
CA ARG A 440 16.13 15.16 -24.88
C ARG A 440 15.29 15.44 -23.64
N PHE A 441 15.21 16.68 -23.18
CA PHE A 441 14.33 17.03 -22.06
C PHE A 441 12.86 16.74 -22.38
N LEU A 442 12.44 17.07 -23.60
CA LEU A 442 11.07 16.84 -24.07
C LEU A 442 10.77 15.34 -24.13
N VAL A 443 11.66 14.53 -24.72
CA VAL A 443 11.51 13.06 -24.76
C VAL A 443 11.43 12.47 -23.34
N LEU A 444 12.25 12.95 -22.41
CA LEU A 444 12.20 12.50 -21.01
C LEU A 444 10.87 12.84 -20.33
N ALA A 445 10.30 14.01 -20.63
CA ALA A 445 9.01 14.44 -20.10
C ALA A 445 7.85 13.63 -20.70
N GLU A 446 7.86 13.40 -22.01
CA GLU A 446 6.87 12.58 -22.72
C GLU A 446 6.92 11.13 -22.24
N TYR A 447 8.12 10.57 -22.06
CA TYR A 447 8.30 9.24 -21.46
C TYR A 447 7.71 9.15 -20.05
N ALA A 448 7.86 10.21 -19.25
CA ALA A 448 7.28 10.32 -17.92
C ALA A 448 5.77 10.66 -17.94
N LYS A 449 5.18 10.94 -19.11
CA LYS A 449 3.80 11.42 -19.30
C LYS A 449 3.49 12.68 -18.48
N LEU A 450 4.45 13.59 -18.42
CA LEU A 450 4.35 14.83 -17.66
C LEU A 450 4.19 16.03 -18.60
N PRO A 451 3.18 16.90 -18.38
CA PRO A 451 3.05 18.15 -19.13
C PRO A 451 4.32 19.01 -19.03
N VAL A 452 4.80 19.51 -20.16
CA VAL A 452 5.94 20.43 -20.23
C VAL A 452 5.46 21.86 -20.42
N VAL A 453 6.01 22.76 -19.63
CA VAL A 453 5.90 24.21 -19.80
C VAL A 453 7.30 24.71 -20.17
N VAL A 454 7.45 25.22 -21.39
CA VAL A 454 8.72 25.77 -21.87
C VAL A 454 8.81 27.23 -21.47
N VAL A 455 9.90 27.61 -20.81
CA VAL A 455 10.13 28.96 -20.32
C VAL A 455 11.39 29.53 -20.98
N ILE A 456 11.20 30.46 -21.92
CA ILE A 456 12.29 31.21 -22.53
C ILE A 456 12.62 32.36 -21.59
N ASN A 457 13.74 32.26 -20.87
CA ASN A 457 14.22 33.28 -19.97
C ASN A 457 15.18 34.24 -20.67
N LYS A 458 15.42 35.40 -20.04
CA LYS A 458 16.31 36.46 -20.54
C LYS A 458 15.84 37.08 -21.86
N ILE A 459 14.52 37.18 -22.07
CA ILE A 459 13.94 37.80 -23.28
C ILE A 459 14.38 39.27 -23.46
N ASP A 460 14.87 39.92 -22.40
CA ASP A 460 15.48 41.25 -22.47
C ASP A 460 16.77 41.31 -23.31
N LEU A 461 17.32 40.16 -23.71
CA LEU A 461 18.52 40.03 -24.54
C LEU A 461 18.25 39.46 -25.94
N LEU A 462 16.98 39.15 -26.24
CA LEU A 462 16.54 38.47 -27.46
C LEU A 462 15.85 39.45 -28.41
N ALA A 463 16.02 39.23 -29.70
CA ALA A 463 15.22 39.88 -30.74
C ALA A 463 13.93 39.08 -31.02
N ASP A 464 12.90 39.74 -31.55
CA ASP A 464 11.57 39.15 -31.77
C ASP A 464 11.61 37.98 -32.77
N ASP A 465 12.54 38.00 -33.72
CA ASP A 465 12.78 36.95 -34.71
C ASP A 465 13.33 35.66 -34.07
N GLU A 466 14.25 35.76 -33.10
CA GLU A 466 14.79 34.59 -32.39
C GLU A 466 13.69 33.82 -31.64
N ILE A 467 12.75 34.55 -31.02
CA ILE A 467 11.62 33.95 -30.30
C ILE A 467 10.63 33.31 -31.29
N LYS A 468 10.41 33.96 -32.43
CA LYS A 468 9.52 33.47 -33.47
C LYS A 468 10.03 32.17 -34.08
N GLU A 469 11.32 32.10 -34.43
CA GLU A 469 11.97 30.90 -34.96
C GLU A 469 11.83 29.72 -33.99
N PHE A 470 12.09 29.93 -32.70
CA PHE A 470 11.88 28.88 -31.69
C PHE A 470 10.40 28.46 -31.59
N SER A 471 9.48 29.42 -31.66
CA SER A 471 8.04 29.15 -31.58
C SER A 471 7.51 28.40 -32.81
N GLU A 472 8.09 28.60 -33.99
CA GLU A 472 7.77 27.85 -35.20
C GLU A 472 8.15 26.37 -35.07
N ILE A 473 9.19 26.04 -34.29
CA ILE A 473 9.65 24.65 -34.07
C ILE A 473 8.82 23.95 -32.99
N TYR A 474 8.54 24.61 -31.86
CA TYR A 474 7.99 23.96 -30.66
C TYR A 474 6.58 24.40 -30.27
N GLY A 475 6.11 25.56 -30.76
CA GLY A 475 4.93 26.25 -30.23
C GLY A 475 3.59 25.57 -30.53
N GLU A 476 3.54 24.72 -31.56
CA GLU A 476 2.35 23.91 -31.85
C GLU A 476 2.16 22.78 -30.83
N TYR A 477 3.25 22.30 -30.23
CA TYR A 477 3.27 21.10 -29.39
C TYR A 477 3.42 21.42 -27.89
N TYR A 478 4.05 22.54 -27.55
CA TYR A 478 4.37 22.91 -26.17
C TYR A 478 3.95 24.34 -25.84
N ASN A 479 3.51 24.54 -24.59
CA ASN A 479 3.19 25.87 -24.09
C ASN A 479 4.48 26.66 -23.81
N ILE A 480 4.72 27.70 -24.60
CA ILE A 480 5.91 28.55 -24.50
C ILE A 480 5.58 29.84 -23.74
N HIS A 481 6.36 30.14 -22.71
CA HIS A 481 6.26 31.35 -21.92
C HIS A 481 7.56 32.15 -21.96
N GLN A 482 7.43 33.41 -22.34
CA GLN A 482 8.53 34.36 -22.47
C GLN A 482 8.68 35.16 -21.18
N VAL A 483 9.82 35.08 -20.51
CA VAL A 483 10.04 35.77 -19.21
C VAL A 483 11.40 36.47 -19.14
N SER A 484 11.50 37.52 -18.34
CA SER A 484 12.78 38.07 -17.91
C SER A 484 12.83 38.16 -16.39
N SER A 485 13.68 37.35 -15.77
CA SER A 485 13.92 37.44 -14.31
C SER A 485 14.51 38.81 -13.91
N LYS A 486 15.28 39.43 -14.81
CA LYS A 486 16.00 40.70 -14.55
C LYS A 486 15.09 41.92 -14.67
N LYS A 487 14.16 41.91 -15.63
CA LYS A 487 13.19 42.99 -15.86
C LYS A 487 11.80 42.70 -15.27
N GLU A 488 11.66 41.55 -14.60
CA GLU A 488 10.40 41.02 -14.05
C GLU A 488 9.25 40.93 -15.07
N ILE A 489 9.59 40.70 -16.35
CA ILE A 489 8.60 40.56 -17.43
C ILE A 489 7.91 39.21 -17.33
N ASN A 490 6.56 39.21 -17.38
CA ASN A 490 5.67 38.03 -17.37
C ASN A 490 5.82 37.07 -16.17
N ILE A 491 6.47 37.50 -15.09
CA ILE A 491 6.66 36.66 -13.89
C ILE A 491 5.32 36.27 -13.25
N ASN A 492 4.32 37.17 -13.27
CA ASN A 492 2.99 36.87 -12.72
C ASN A 492 2.27 35.74 -13.47
N GLN A 493 2.41 35.67 -14.80
CA GLN A 493 1.86 34.56 -15.58
C GLN A 493 2.51 33.23 -15.16
N LEU A 494 3.83 33.25 -14.92
CA LEU A 494 4.53 32.07 -14.44
C LEU A 494 4.11 31.67 -13.02
N ARG A 495 3.78 32.62 -12.14
CA ARG A 495 3.19 32.33 -10.82
C ARG A 495 1.86 31.61 -10.95
N ASP A 496 0.99 32.05 -11.86
CA ASP A 496 -0.32 31.41 -12.08
C ASP A 496 -0.17 29.97 -12.59
N ILE A 497 0.82 29.70 -13.45
CA ILE A 497 1.12 28.36 -13.97
C ILE A 497 1.59 27.41 -12.86
N LEU A 498 2.38 27.90 -11.91
CA LEU A 498 2.97 27.13 -10.81
C LEU A 498 2.02 26.97 -9.62
N LYS A 499 1.00 27.83 -9.51
CA LYS A 499 0.11 27.90 -8.36
C LYS A 499 -0.60 26.57 -8.10
N GLY A 500 -0.44 26.06 -6.88
CA GLY A 500 -1.11 24.85 -6.41
C GLY A 500 -0.60 23.54 -7.00
N LYS A 501 0.46 23.57 -7.83
CA LYS A 501 1.02 22.38 -8.47
C LYS A 501 2.37 21.98 -7.87
N ILE A 502 2.71 20.69 -7.97
CA ILE A 502 4.06 20.18 -7.75
C ILE A 502 4.82 20.19 -9.08
N SER A 503 5.81 21.08 -9.19
CA SER A 503 6.57 21.31 -10.42
C SER A 503 8.03 20.87 -10.25
N VAL A 504 8.67 20.47 -11.35
CA VAL A 504 10.12 20.25 -11.40
C VAL A 504 10.75 21.25 -12.34
N MET A 505 11.81 21.93 -11.93
CA MET A 505 12.53 22.86 -12.80
C MET A 505 13.70 22.16 -13.48
N ALA A 506 13.74 22.21 -14.81
CA ALA A 506 14.76 21.60 -15.66
C ALA A 506 15.41 22.66 -16.58
N GLY A 507 16.55 22.31 -17.19
CA GLY A 507 17.30 23.17 -18.09
C GLY A 507 18.79 23.23 -17.78
N MET A 508 19.59 23.74 -18.72
CA MET A 508 21.05 23.82 -18.60
C MET A 508 21.51 24.75 -17.46
N SER A 509 22.74 24.57 -16.97
CA SER A 509 23.34 25.53 -16.04
C SER A 509 23.50 26.89 -16.72
N GLY A 510 23.28 28.00 -16.01
CA GLY A 510 23.44 29.36 -16.56
C GLY A 510 22.23 29.97 -17.29
N VAL A 511 21.20 29.20 -17.62
CA VAL A 511 19.95 29.70 -18.25
C VAL A 511 19.10 30.59 -17.31
N GLY A 512 19.46 30.65 -16.02
CA GLY A 512 18.82 31.53 -15.04
C GLY A 512 17.75 30.88 -14.18
N LYS A 513 17.74 29.54 -14.04
CA LYS A 513 16.84 28.80 -13.12
C LYS A 513 16.83 29.39 -11.70
N SER A 514 18.00 29.51 -11.07
CA SER A 514 18.10 30.04 -9.70
C SER A 514 17.69 31.51 -9.61
N SER A 515 17.99 32.32 -10.64
CA SER A 515 17.52 33.70 -10.71
C SER A 515 15.99 33.77 -10.80
N LEU A 516 15.38 32.92 -11.62
CA LEU A 516 13.93 32.83 -11.78
C LEU A 516 13.24 32.36 -10.48
N LEU A 517 13.82 31.36 -9.79
CA LEU A 517 13.34 30.92 -8.48
C LEU A 517 13.38 32.05 -7.44
N ASN A 518 14.47 32.82 -7.39
CA ASN A 518 14.62 33.96 -6.48
C ASN A 518 13.59 35.06 -6.79
N THR A 519 13.35 35.36 -8.07
CA THR A 519 12.35 36.36 -8.48
C THR A 519 10.93 35.88 -8.15
N LEU A 520 10.63 34.60 -8.38
CA LEU A 520 9.32 34.02 -8.07
C LEU A 520 9.05 34.02 -6.56
N ASN A 521 10.06 33.76 -5.75
CA ASN A 521 9.94 33.64 -4.30
C ASN A 521 11.11 34.30 -3.54
N PRO A 522 11.04 35.63 -3.35
CA PRO A 522 12.11 36.39 -2.69
C PRO A 522 12.40 35.95 -1.24
N GLY A 523 11.44 35.30 -0.57
CA GLY A 523 11.57 34.77 0.78
C GLY A 523 12.44 33.51 0.89
N LEU A 524 12.63 32.79 -0.22
CA LEU A 524 13.65 31.75 -0.34
C LEU A 524 15.00 32.46 -0.44
N LYS A 525 15.67 32.74 0.69
CA LYS A 525 17.11 33.00 0.70
C LYS A 525 17.84 31.73 0.25
N LEU A 526 17.78 31.38 -1.02
CA LEU A 526 18.69 30.45 -1.66
C LEU A 526 20.07 31.03 -1.41
N ARG A 527 20.84 30.39 -0.50
CA ARG A 527 22.27 30.68 -0.34
C ARG A 527 22.95 30.35 -1.66
N VAL A 528 22.98 31.30 -2.58
CA VAL A 528 23.90 31.32 -3.71
C VAL A 528 25.30 31.47 -3.11
N SER A 529 25.93 30.37 -2.65
CA SER A 529 27.39 30.28 -2.37
C SER A 529 27.92 29.02 -1.63
N GLU A 530 27.14 27.99 -1.28
CA GLU A 530 27.69 26.85 -0.49
C GLU A 530 27.55 25.43 -1.08
N ILE A 531 26.99 25.25 -2.29
CA ILE A 531 26.86 23.92 -2.92
C ILE A 531 27.84 23.74 -4.08
N SER A 532 29.13 24.04 -3.89
CA SER A 532 30.17 23.67 -4.89
C SER A 532 31.45 23.04 -4.34
N ARG A 533 31.59 22.83 -3.02
CA ARG A 533 32.79 22.20 -2.42
C ARG A 533 32.49 21.03 -1.50
N GLY A 534 31.58 20.14 -1.91
CA GLY A 534 31.41 18.81 -1.31
C GLY A 534 31.57 17.65 -2.29
N LEU A 535 31.82 17.95 -3.58
CA LEU A 535 31.88 16.96 -4.66
C LEU A 535 33.31 16.48 -4.91
N GLU A 536 33.91 15.86 -3.89
CA GLU A 536 35.05 14.96 -4.09
C GLU A 536 34.89 13.72 -3.20
N ARG A 537 34.18 12.72 -3.73
CA ARG A 537 34.54 11.28 -3.73
C ARG A 537 33.30 10.37 -3.80
N GLY A 538 33.29 9.51 -4.81
CA GLY A 538 32.91 8.09 -4.69
C GLY A 538 31.43 7.69 -4.82
N ARG A 539 31.12 7.03 -5.94
CA ARG A 539 30.06 6.01 -6.20
C ARG A 539 28.79 6.02 -5.31
N HIS A 540 27.67 6.39 -5.96
CA HIS A 540 26.27 6.10 -5.64
C HIS A 540 25.77 6.33 -4.20
N THR A 541 24.98 7.38 -3.97
CA THR A 541 23.56 7.32 -3.51
C THR A 541 23.02 8.70 -3.13
N THR A 542 21.77 8.98 -3.54
CA THR A 542 20.87 10.05 -3.05
C THR A 542 21.42 11.48 -3.07
N SER A 543 21.34 12.15 -4.23
CA SER A 543 21.26 13.62 -4.25
C SER A 543 20.03 14.03 -3.42
N TYR A 544 20.25 14.83 -2.38
CA TYR A 544 19.22 15.28 -1.46
C TYR A 544 18.14 16.04 -2.22
N VAL A 545 16.89 15.55 -2.21
CA VAL A 545 15.77 16.22 -2.88
C VAL A 545 14.93 16.94 -1.84
N GLU A 546 14.60 18.20 -2.11
CA GLU A 546 13.67 19.00 -1.33
C GLU A 546 12.70 19.72 -2.27
N LEU A 547 11.41 19.77 -1.90
CA LEU A 547 10.41 20.62 -2.55
C LEU A 547 10.37 21.96 -1.82
N LEU A 548 10.72 23.01 -2.55
CA LEU A 548 10.60 24.40 -2.12
C LEU A 548 9.14 24.82 -2.24
N GLN A 549 8.64 25.61 -1.28
CA GLN A 549 7.25 26.06 -1.25
C GLN A 549 7.16 27.52 -1.65
N PHE A 550 6.26 27.83 -2.57
CA PHE A 550 5.94 29.20 -2.97
C PHE A 550 5.03 29.89 -1.96
N ASP A 551 5.24 31.19 -1.73
CA ASP A 551 4.39 32.04 -0.92
C ASP A 551 2.99 32.22 -1.54
N PHE A 552 2.90 32.18 -2.87
CA PHE A 552 1.63 32.18 -3.62
C PHE A 552 0.99 30.79 -3.77
N GLY A 553 1.56 29.76 -3.14
CA GLY A 553 1.12 28.37 -3.22
C GLY A 553 1.72 27.59 -4.39
N GLY A 554 1.90 26.28 -4.21
CA GLY A 554 2.64 25.41 -5.12
C GLY A 554 3.98 24.98 -4.55
N LEU A 555 4.55 23.93 -5.13
CA LEU A 555 5.80 23.31 -4.72
C LEU A 555 6.72 23.15 -5.93
N ILE A 556 8.02 23.37 -5.75
CA ILE A 556 9.00 23.19 -6.82
C ILE A 556 10.24 22.44 -6.35
N ALA A 557 10.64 21.43 -7.10
CA ALA A 557 11.95 20.82 -6.91
C ALA A 557 12.97 21.59 -7.75
N ASP A 558 13.93 22.22 -7.09
CA ASP A 558 15.18 22.60 -7.75
C ASP A 558 16.04 21.35 -7.78
N THR A 559 16.08 20.69 -8.93
CA THR A 559 16.89 19.48 -9.11
C THR A 559 18.24 19.88 -9.71
N PRO A 560 19.30 20.10 -8.91
CA PRO A 560 20.65 20.12 -9.44
C PRO A 560 20.97 18.69 -9.90
N GLY A 561 20.72 18.39 -11.17
CA GLY A 561 20.88 17.00 -11.64
C GLY A 561 19.89 16.50 -12.69
N PHE A 562 18.97 17.31 -13.21
CA PHE A 562 18.40 17.03 -14.54
C PHE A 562 19.47 17.14 -15.67
N ALA A 563 20.75 17.23 -15.30
CA ALA A 563 21.90 17.12 -16.18
C ALA A 563 22.15 15.68 -16.67
N ASN A 564 21.52 14.65 -16.09
CA ASN A 564 21.58 13.31 -16.66
C ASN A 564 20.57 13.19 -17.81
N LEU A 565 21.01 13.57 -19.01
CA LEU A 565 20.26 13.44 -20.27
C LEU A 565 20.35 12.03 -20.86
N GLU A 566 20.72 11.04 -20.05
CA GLU A 566 20.62 9.62 -20.42
C GLU A 566 19.17 9.26 -20.66
N LEU A 567 18.87 8.79 -21.88
CA LEU A 567 17.57 8.23 -22.20
C LEU A 567 17.29 6.98 -21.33
N PRO A 568 16.04 6.79 -20.86
CA PRO A 568 15.62 5.59 -20.16
C PRO A 568 15.64 4.38 -21.12
N GLU A 569 15.28 3.20 -20.61
CA GLU A 569 15.17 2.00 -21.45
C GLU A 569 13.96 2.11 -22.38
N ILE A 570 14.16 2.81 -23.49
CA ILE A 570 13.23 2.97 -24.60
C ILE A 570 13.67 2.02 -25.70
N GLU A 571 12.76 1.16 -26.15
CA GLU A 571 12.95 0.38 -27.37
C GLU A 571 13.12 1.36 -28.56
N PRO A 572 14.16 1.24 -29.40
CA PRO A 572 14.46 2.22 -30.44
C PRO A 572 13.25 2.56 -31.31
N ASP A 573 12.47 1.56 -31.71
CA ASP A 573 11.31 1.71 -32.60
C ASP A 573 10.12 2.43 -31.94
N SER A 574 10.13 2.52 -30.60
CA SER A 574 9.14 3.26 -29.81
C SER A 574 9.52 4.73 -29.60
N LEU A 575 10.76 5.14 -29.95
CA LEU A 575 11.22 6.52 -29.74
C LEU A 575 10.32 7.56 -30.43
N LYS A 576 9.78 7.21 -31.61
CA LYS A 576 8.89 8.08 -32.41
C LYS A 576 7.66 8.57 -31.65
N ARG A 577 7.21 7.82 -30.64
CA ARG A 577 6.05 8.18 -29.79
C ARG A 577 6.32 9.35 -28.85
N TYR A 578 7.58 9.72 -28.66
CA TYR A 578 7.99 10.80 -27.76
C TYR A 578 8.36 12.09 -28.52
N PHE A 579 8.08 12.12 -29.82
CA PHE A 579 8.15 13.30 -30.68
C PHE A 579 6.72 13.57 -31.18
N PRO A 580 5.95 14.49 -30.56
CA PRO A 580 4.54 14.71 -30.89
C PRO A 580 4.27 14.90 -32.38
N GLU A 581 5.13 15.64 -33.06
CA GLU A 581 5.07 15.91 -34.50
C GLU A 581 5.31 14.67 -35.38
N ILE A 582 6.04 13.68 -34.88
CA ILE A 582 6.29 12.40 -35.57
C ILE A 582 5.18 11.40 -35.21
N ASP A 583 4.76 11.34 -33.95
CA ASP A 583 3.76 10.39 -33.46
C ASP A 583 2.39 10.61 -34.10
N GLN A 584 1.95 11.87 -34.20
CA GLN A 584 0.67 12.24 -34.82
C GLN A 584 0.55 11.75 -36.27
N GLU A 585 1.66 11.75 -37.00
CA GLU A 585 1.71 11.48 -38.44
C GLU A 585 2.19 10.06 -38.77
N SER A 586 2.65 9.31 -37.76
CA SER A 586 3.19 7.96 -37.94
C SER A 586 2.16 6.96 -38.52
N GLY A 587 0.86 7.22 -38.33
CA GLY A 587 -0.23 6.39 -38.85
C GLY A 587 -0.45 6.49 -40.37
N MET A 588 0.14 7.50 -41.03
CA MET A 588 -0.03 7.77 -42.45
C MET A 588 1.09 7.17 -43.31
N CYS A 589 2.07 6.52 -42.70
CA CYS A 589 3.16 5.87 -43.40
C CYS A 589 2.69 4.61 -44.15
N ALA A 590 3.35 4.28 -45.26
CA ALA A 590 3.04 3.09 -46.05
C ALA A 590 3.18 1.77 -45.27
N PHE A 591 3.98 1.76 -44.20
CA PHE A 591 4.22 0.62 -43.33
C PHE A 591 3.92 0.96 -41.88
N SER A 592 3.26 0.06 -41.16
CA SER A 592 2.87 0.25 -39.75
C SER A 592 4.05 0.22 -38.77
N ASP A 593 5.17 -0.39 -39.15
CA ASP A 593 6.39 -0.53 -38.36
C ASP A 593 7.48 0.48 -38.75
N CYS A 594 7.19 1.43 -39.64
CA CYS A 594 8.13 2.46 -40.11
C CYS A 594 8.82 3.20 -38.95
N VAL A 595 10.15 3.16 -38.90
CA VAL A 595 11.01 3.91 -37.97
C VAL A 595 11.47 5.25 -38.54
N HIS A 596 11.03 5.58 -39.76
CA HIS A 596 11.21 6.87 -40.44
C HIS A 596 12.64 7.17 -40.84
N ILE A 597 13.46 6.16 -41.14
CA ILE A 597 14.89 6.33 -41.47
C ILE A 597 15.12 6.06 -42.94
N ASP A 598 14.90 4.81 -43.37
CA ASP A 598 15.25 4.33 -44.73
C ASP A 598 14.04 3.78 -45.49
N GLU A 599 12.85 3.76 -44.87
CA GLU A 599 11.66 3.15 -45.43
C GLU A 599 11.15 3.91 -46.67
N PRO A 600 10.84 3.19 -47.77
CA PRO A 600 10.24 3.80 -48.95
C PRO A 600 8.80 4.22 -48.65
N GLY A 601 8.40 5.43 -49.07
CA GLY A 601 7.05 5.95 -48.80
C GLY A 601 6.79 6.35 -47.33
N CYS A 602 7.84 6.74 -46.60
CA CYS A 602 7.72 7.32 -45.28
C CYS A 602 7.10 8.72 -45.34
N TYR A 603 5.88 8.86 -44.81
CA TYR A 603 5.13 10.12 -44.79
C TYR A 603 5.81 11.20 -43.94
N VAL A 604 6.42 10.82 -42.81
CA VAL A 604 7.19 11.75 -41.96
C VAL A 604 8.33 12.41 -42.75
N LYS A 605 9.04 11.65 -43.60
CA LYS A 605 10.09 12.21 -44.48
C LYS A 605 9.54 13.13 -45.57
N GLU A 606 8.29 12.95 -46.00
CA GLU A 606 7.61 13.88 -46.92
C GLU A 606 7.25 15.18 -46.21
N LEU A 607 6.74 15.12 -44.98
CA LEU A 607 6.45 16.29 -44.15
C LEU A 607 7.70 17.12 -43.84
N ILE A 608 8.85 16.46 -43.59
CA ILE A 608 10.13 17.16 -43.41
C ILE A 608 10.51 17.90 -44.70
N LYS A 609 10.40 17.27 -45.88
CA LYS A 609 10.68 17.93 -47.17
C LYS A 609 9.73 19.09 -47.48
N ALA A 610 8.48 18.99 -47.03
CA ALA A 610 7.48 20.04 -47.18
C ALA A 610 7.67 21.20 -46.18
N GLY A 611 8.52 21.04 -45.16
CA GLY A 611 8.73 22.02 -44.09
C GLY A 611 7.68 21.98 -42.98
N ASN A 612 6.81 20.96 -42.95
CA ASN A 612 5.79 20.79 -41.92
C ASN A 612 6.37 20.22 -40.61
N ILE A 613 7.45 19.46 -40.71
CA ILE A 613 8.26 19.04 -39.55
C ILE A 613 9.64 19.68 -39.72
N HIS A 614 10.07 20.47 -38.73
CA HIS A 614 11.35 21.16 -38.80
C HIS A 614 12.52 20.18 -38.79
N GLU A 615 13.52 20.40 -39.65
CA GLU A 615 14.65 19.47 -39.87
C GLU A 615 15.41 19.16 -38.57
N SER A 616 15.63 20.17 -37.72
CA SER A 616 16.35 20.00 -36.44
C SER A 616 15.70 18.99 -35.49
N ARG A 617 14.36 18.86 -35.51
CA ARG A 617 13.64 17.89 -34.67
C ARG A 617 13.88 16.46 -35.16
N TYR A 618 13.91 16.27 -36.47
CA TYR A 618 14.25 14.99 -37.08
C TYR A 618 15.72 14.61 -36.88
N GLU A 619 16.65 15.57 -36.93
CA GLU A 619 18.06 15.32 -36.60
C GLU A 619 18.24 14.84 -35.15
N SER A 620 17.52 15.46 -34.21
CA SER A 620 17.49 15.02 -32.80
C SER A 620 16.89 13.61 -32.65
N TYR A 621 15.82 13.30 -33.38
CA TYR A 621 15.24 11.96 -33.43
C TYR A 621 16.26 10.92 -33.90
N LEU A 622 16.94 11.17 -35.02
CA LEU A 622 17.97 10.26 -35.56
C LEU A 622 19.15 10.09 -34.59
N SER A 623 19.62 11.18 -33.99
CA SER A 623 20.70 11.15 -33.00
C SER A 623 20.36 10.24 -31.82
N MET A 624 19.16 10.39 -31.26
CA MET A 624 18.69 9.58 -30.13
C MET A 624 18.38 8.13 -30.52
N TYR A 625 17.84 7.89 -31.72
CA TYR A 625 17.58 6.54 -32.22
C TYR A 625 18.88 5.73 -32.35
N ASN A 626 19.91 6.34 -32.93
CA ASN A 626 21.23 5.71 -33.08
C ASN A 626 21.87 5.40 -31.73
N GLU A 627 21.79 6.31 -30.76
CA GLU A 627 22.26 6.05 -29.39
C GLU A 627 21.54 4.85 -28.75
N LEU A 628 20.22 4.74 -28.90
CA LEU A 628 19.45 3.62 -28.36
C LEU A 628 19.82 2.29 -29.05
N LYS A 629 20.03 2.29 -30.37
CA LYS A 629 20.48 1.12 -31.12
C LYS A 629 21.89 0.65 -30.71
N GLU A 630 22.80 1.58 -30.46
CA GLU A 630 24.14 1.25 -29.97
C GLU A 630 24.07 0.59 -28.59
N ARG A 631 23.29 1.16 -27.66
CA ARG A 631 23.05 0.58 -26.33
C ARG A 631 22.42 -0.82 -26.38
N GLU A 632 21.50 -1.05 -27.32
CA GLU A 632 20.85 -2.35 -27.54
C GLU A 632 21.88 -3.42 -27.97
N ARG A 633 22.76 -3.07 -28.93
CA ARG A 633 23.84 -3.95 -29.41
C ARG A 633 24.82 -4.31 -28.29
N GLU A 634 25.22 -3.35 -27.47
CA GLU A 634 26.11 -3.57 -26.32
C GLU A 634 25.52 -4.51 -25.26
N LYS A 635 24.20 -4.41 -25.01
CA LYS A 635 23.47 -5.32 -24.11
C LYS A 635 23.32 -6.73 -24.68
N GLY A 636 23.10 -6.85 -25.98
CA GLY A 636 23.04 -8.14 -26.69
C GLY A 636 24.35 -8.90 -26.69
N GLY A 637 25.49 -8.20 -26.82
CA GLY A 637 26.83 -8.80 -26.80
C GLY A 637 27.25 -9.39 -25.44
N LYS A 638 26.69 -8.91 -24.32
CA LYS A 638 26.99 -9.41 -22.97
C LYS A 638 26.24 -10.69 -22.57
N LYS A 639 25.27 -11.16 -23.36
CA LYS A 639 24.54 -12.42 -23.10
C LYS A 639 25.24 -13.67 -23.65
N TYR A 640 26.29 -13.51 -24.46
CA TYR A 640 27.04 -14.60 -25.11
C TYR A 640 28.55 -14.56 -24.82
N GLY A 641 28.97 -13.83 -23.78
CA GLY A 641 30.38 -13.71 -23.37
C GLY A 641 30.67 -14.38 -22.03
#